data_AF-A0A5C5WY72-F1
#
_entry.id   AF-A0A5C5WY72-F1
#
_cell.length_a   1.000
_cell.length_b   1.000
_cell.length_c   1.000
_cell.angle_alpha   90.00
_cell.angle_beta   90.00
_cell.angle_gamma   90.00
#
_symmetry.space_group_name_H-M   'P 1'
#
loop_
_entity.id
_entity.type
_entity.pdbx_description
1 polymer ?
#
loop_
_entity_poly.entity_id
_entity_poly.type
_entity_poly.pdbx_seq_one_letter_code
_entity_poly.pdbx_strand_id
1 'polypeptide(L)'
;MFRCAGSVRFCCFVLSMFSASFALAEETTAMPEQLAKFALTQAGDSEKGRQLFRSEEVTKCLICHRVGSEGGAIGPDLTMIGGKFDRPHLIESLLEPSRQIVEGYRTSSLVMNDGRILNGIVKPKSETEVTLLTVEGKSRDLLREDIEEQKVSDVSLMPEGLAQHLSGDQFADLIAYLETLRPEGRGKPGASIHGPVRVADGYEVETILTGLDGATALEVLPDGRILVCEQTGKVRVVENGKLLPEPFVTLPVDSSWERGVIGVTVDPEFPEVPYVYVCWVAADPYPHHRVSRFEADGNVAIASSEKVLLVGDNQQKMGGKVPNGHQGGALHFGPEGHLFIGIGEQTAGEPAQHLDTFLGKTLRIDKDGGIPDDNPFLNQTSGKYQAIWAYGARNPFTFAFRESDGLMLINDVGGKFEEVNRGTKGVNYGWPTVDHGPQPNDSQYSGPIYWYPQASISGGDFAPKEFSSKWEGDYFFADFVHGWIKRLDPDHPDQVSDFAAGLRRPVDLRFGDDGSLYVLLRNAWVIDNKFAGGTGSLVRFRPTASDASQTSRSSGVELDEDSTDSSAGDLPAFKIDTPNATYFLEKSGAGLSSLIDQDGNDWLGFHPAAKSGAAGEYRGFPNAVYKEGGNFFHAMNQATDPSSTRVMEHSERRVAVEAVSGNGEWAALYEFFPNHLTWTMTKMPPDRHFWVLYEGTPGGEFNADDWWVSSDQSLPQVMSVNHEGDLPSPEWMAFGDHQQDRVLLIVHHEDDEHADRFYQMQNQMTVFGFGRQGINRLMESVPQTFSLTFVDQPNTQKLSARALELIEFHKSGREKTAQSDSK
;
A
#
# COMPACT_ATOMS: atom_id res chain seq x y z
N MET A 1 27.29 17.28 84.23
CA MET A 1 28.41 18.21 84.54
C MET A 1 28.95 18.75 83.22
N PHE A 2 28.93 20.09 83.08
CA PHE A 2 29.62 20.99 82.12
C PHE A 2 29.61 20.65 80.61
N ARG A 3 28.77 21.33 79.79
CA ARG A 3 29.00 22.61 79.04
C ARG A 3 29.95 22.42 77.83
N CYS A 4 29.72 22.91 76.60
CA CYS A 4 28.99 24.11 76.16
C CYS A 4 28.65 24.07 74.63
N ALA A 5 27.47 24.60 74.29
CA ALA A 5 27.05 25.41 73.12
C ALA A 5 27.48 25.11 71.65
N GLY A 6 26.47 24.99 70.76
CA GLY A 6 26.30 25.93 69.63
C GLY A 6 26.34 25.41 68.17
N SER A 7 25.14 25.28 67.56
CA SER A 7 24.73 25.85 66.25
C SER A 7 25.07 25.19 64.88
N VAL A 8 24.02 24.59 64.25
CA VAL A 8 23.43 24.88 62.90
C VAL A 8 24.19 24.35 61.66
N ARG A 9 23.63 23.72 60.62
CA ARG A 9 22.28 23.28 60.14
C ARG A 9 22.60 22.10 59.18
N PHE A 10 22.06 20.90 59.42
CA PHE A 10 20.90 20.27 58.74
C PHE A 10 21.11 19.92 57.25
N CYS A 11 20.87 18.70 56.75
CA CYS A 11 20.60 17.39 57.36
C CYS A 11 20.51 16.36 56.22
N CYS A 12 21.15 15.20 56.42
CA CYS A 12 20.72 13.80 56.18
C CYS A 12 19.97 13.44 54.88
N PHE A 13 20.32 12.35 54.20
CA PHE A 13 20.23 10.99 54.75
C PHE A 13 21.24 9.98 54.17
N VAL A 14 21.49 8.93 54.96
CA VAL A 14 22.61 7.97 54.92
C VAL A 14 22.08 6.54 54.84
N LEU A 15 22.97 5.61 54.42
CA LEU A 15 23.02 4.14 54.53
C LEU A 15 22.48 3.37 53.31
N SER A 16 23.13 2.33 52.77
CA SER A 16 24.28 1.53 53.23
C SER A 16 24.82 0.65 52.08
N MET A 17 26.16 0.53 52.00
CA MET A 17 27.02 -0.55 51.47
C MET A 17 26.46 -1.64 50.53
N PHE A 18 27.09 -1.86 49.37
CA PHE A 18 27.86 -3.08 49.02
C PHE A 18 28.65 -2.92 47.70
N SER A 19 29.89 -3.40 47.74
CA SER A 19 30.86 -3.81 46.70
C SER A 19 30.74 -3.34 45.24
N ALA A 20 31.85 -2.77 44.76
CA ALA A 20 32.16 -2.62 43.35
C ALA A 20 32.17 -3.99 42.64
N SER A 21 31.30 -4.14 41.65
CA SER A 21 31.42 -5.11 40.57
C SER A 21 31.34 -4.35 39.24
N PHE A 22 32.27 -4.68 38.36
CA PHE A 22 32.24 -4.35 36.94
C PHE A 22 30.84 -4.61 36.37
N ALA A 23 30.19 -3.56 35.86
CA ALA A 23 29.11 -3.75 34.90
C ALA A 23 29.79 -4.08 33.57
N LEU A 24 29.85 -5.37 33.26
CA LEU A 24 30.02 -5.84 31.89
C LEU A 24 28.87 -5.25 31.08
N ALA A 25 29.18 -4.62 29.94
CA ALA A 25 28.18 -4.36 28.92
C ALA A 25 27.63 -5.71 28.48
N GLU A 26 26.34 -5.96 28.73
CA GLU A 26 25.63 -7.02 28.03
C GLU A 26 25.60 -6.64 26.55
N GLU A 27 26.33 -7.38 25.73
CA GLU A 27 26.20 -7.36 24.28
C GLU A 27 24.78 -7.84 23.93
N THR A 28 23.91 -6.89 23.56
CA THR A 28 22.58 -7.19 23.04
C THR A 28 22.71 -7.86 21.67
N THR A 29 22.40 -9.15 21.59
CA THR A 29 22.19 -9.87 20.33
C THR A 29 21.00 -9.22 19.59
N ALA A 30 21.24 -8.66 18.40
CA ALA A 30 20.18 -8.08 17.58
C ALA A 30 19.32 -9.17 16.95
N MET A 31 18.00 -8.96 16.86
CA MET A 31 17.09 -9.89 16.20
C MET A 31 17.40 -9.94 14.69
N PRO A 32 17.26 -11.10 13.99
CA PRO A 32 17.59 -11.23 12.57
C PRO A 32 16.97 -10.16 11.66
N GLU A 33 15.72 -9.77 11.91
CA GLU A 33 15.04 -8.70 11.16
C GLU A 33 15.68 -7.31 11.36
N GLN A 34 16.18 -7.04 12.57
CA GLN A 34 16.88 -5.77 12.87
C GLN A 34 18.26 -5.73 12.19
N LEU A 35 18.98 -6.85 12.19
CA LEU A 35 20.25 -7.00 11.46
C LEU A 35 20.04 -6.84 9.94
N ALA A 36 18.99 -7.44 9.40
CA ALA A 36 18.62 -7.29 7.99
C ALA A 36 18.34 -5.83 7.65
N LYS A 37 17.44 -5.17 8.40
CA LYS A 37 17.08 -3.76 8.21
C LYS A 37 18.30 -2.84 8.30
N PHE A 38 19.19 -3.09 9.27
CA PHE A 38 20.41 -2.33 9.43
C PHE A 38 21.37 -2.53 8.26
N ALA A 39 21.66 -3.77 7.88
CA ALA A 39 22.58 -4.05 6.78
C ALA A 39 22.04 -3.58 5.43
N LEU A 40 20.72 -3.58 5.20
CA LEU A 40 20.12 -3.05 3.96
C LEU A 40 20.30 -1.53 3.80
N THR A 41 20.35 -0.79 4.91
CA THR A 41 20.39 0.68 4.91
C THR A 41 21.80 1.25 5.10
N GLN A 42 22.70 0.49 5.74
CA GLN A 42 24.08 0.90 5.97
C GLN A 42 25.02 0.29 4.93
N ALA A 43 25.94 1.11 4.39
CA ALA A 43 26.87 0.67 3.36
C ALA A 43 27.90 -0.37 3.87
N GLY A 44 28.37 -0.21 5.11
CA GLY A 44 29.47 -0.99 5.68
C GLY A 44 30.86 -0.66 5.11
N ASP A 45 31.89 -1.20 5.74
CA ASP A 45 33.31 -1.09 5.39
C ASP A 45 33.82 -2.45 4.88
N SER A 46 34.16 -2.51 3.59
CA SER A 46 34.58 -3.76 2.94
C SER A 46 35.91 -4.32 3.46
N GLU A 47 36.81 -3.48 3.99
CA GLU A 47 38.08 -3.97 4.52
C GLU A 47 37.89 -4.58 5.91
N LYS A 48 37.03 -3.98 6.74
CA LYS A 48 36.61 -4.60 8.02
C LYS A 48 35.81 -5.88 7.79
N GLY A 49 34.93 -5.88 6.80
CA GLY A 49 34.18 -7.07 6.38
C GLY A 49 35.09 -8.20 5.93
N ARG A 50 36.17 -7.88 5.21
CA ARG A 50 37.19 -8.85 4.80
C ARG A 50 37.90 -9.48 6.00
N GLN A 51 38.22 -8.68 7.03
CA GLN A 51 38.84 -9.18 8.26
C GLN A 51 37.86 -10.09 9.02
N LEU A 52 36.58 -9.70 9.10
CA LEU A 52 35.52 -10.52 9.71
C LEU A 52 35.36 -11.86 8.99
N PHE A 53 35.27 -11.87 7.66
CA PHE A 53 35.14 -13.09 6.85
C PHE A 53 36.30 -14.08 7.07
N ARG A 54 37.50 -13.54 7.31
CA ARG A 54 38.72 -14.32 7.55
C ARG A 54 38.91 -14.73 9.02
N SER A 55 38.07 -14.25 9.93
CA SER A 55 38.20 -14.52 11.36
C SER A 55 37.84 -15.97 11.70
N GLU A 56 38.81 -16.73 12.22
CA GLU A 56 38.60 -18.08 12.75
C GLU A 56 37.91 -18.09 14.12
N GLU A 57 37.76 -16.93 14.77
CA GLU A 57 37.09 -16.80 16.07
C GLU A 57 35.64 -16.35 15.92
N VAL A 58 35.37 -15.42 14.98
CA VAL A 58 34.07 -14.73 14.87
C VAL A 58 33.14 -15.37 13.85
N THR A 59 33.53 -15.45 12.57
CA THR A 59 32.61 -15.88 11.49
C THR A 59 32.95 -17.25 10.91
N LYS A 60 34.22 -17.66 10.93
CA LYS A 60 34.71 -18.95 10.42
C LYS A 60 34.31 -19.25 8.96
N CYS A 61 33.97 -18.25 8.16
CA CYS A 61 33.45 -18.43 6.81
C CYS A 61 34.44 -19.19 5.90
N LEU A 62 35.75 -18.94 6.06
CA LEU A 62 36.80 -19.61 5.28
C LEU A 62 36.92 -21.12 5.52
N ILE A 63 36.38 -21.67 6.62
CA ILE A 63 36.38 -23.13 6.85
C ILE A 63 35.56 -23.83 5.75
N CYS A 64 34.42 -23.23 5.38
CA CYS A 64 33.49 -23.82 4.44
C CYS A 64 33.62 -23.25 3.03
N HIS A 65 33.89 -21.95 2.91
CA HIS A 65 33.84 -21.24 1.64
C HIS A 65 35.22 -20.85 1.12
N ARG A 66 35.35 -20.87 -0.21
CA ARG A 66 36.54 -20.43 -0.93
C ARG A 66 36.36 -19.02 -1.49
N VAL A 67 37.39 -18.20 -1.39
CA VAL A 67 37.54 -16.91 -2.09
C VAL A 67 38.94 -16.83 -2.70
N GLY A 68 39.02 -16.76 -4.03
CA GLY A 68 40.28 -16.86 -4.75
C GLY A 68 40.94 -18.22 -4.51
N SER A 69 42.16 -18.19 -3.99
CA SER A 69 42.93 -19.40 -3.62
C SER A 69 42.84 -19.77 -2.14
N GLU A 70 42.04 -19.06 -1.34
CA GLU A 70 41.93 -19.24 0.12
C GLU A 70 40.59 -19.88 0.50
N GLY A 71 40.59 -20.78 1.51
CA GLY A 71 39.37 -21.34 2.12
C GLY A 71 39.00 -22.77 1.71
N GLY A 72 37.83 -23.22 2.17
CA GLY A 72 37.31 -24.58 2.03
C GLY A 72 36.43 -24.82 0.80
N ALA A 73 36.10 -26.09 0.53
CA ALA A 73 35.26 -26.51 -0.60
C ALA A 73 33.98 -27.27 -0.17
N ILE A 74 33.59 -27.08 1.10
CA ILE A 74 32.38 -27.66 1.69
C ILE A 74 31.17 -26.91 1.16
N GLY A 75 31.19 -25.58 1.28
CA GLY A 75 30.19 -24.66 0.76
C GLY A 75 30.54 -24.14 -0.65
N PRO A 76 29.63 -23.38 -1.26
CA PRO A 76 29.86 -22.74 -2.56
C PRO A 76 31.10 -21.84 -2.59
N ASP A 77 31.72 -21.76 -3.77
CA ASP A 77 32.80 -20.82 -4.05
C ASP A 77 32.25 -19.39 -4.13
N LEU A 78 32.74 -18.52 -3.24
CA LEU A 78 32.27 -17.15 -3.08
C LEU A 78 33.14 -16.13 -3.82
N THR A 79 34.17 -16.55 -4.56
CA THR A 79 35.09 -15.64 -5.28
C THR A 79 34.38 -14.60 -6.15
N MET A 80 33.19 -14.94 -6.65
CA MET A 80 32.40 -14.13 -7.56
C MET A 80 31.02 -13.79 -6.99
N ILE A 81 30.82 -13.92 -5.67
CA ILE A 81 29.49 -13.89 -5.07
C ILE A 81 28.81 -12.53 -5.20
N GLY A 82 29.55 -11.43 -5.03
CA GLY A 82 29.04 -10.06 -5.22
C GLY A 82 28.75 -9.71 -6.69
N GLY A 83 29.20 -10.55 -7.63
CA GLY A 83 28.77 -10.49 -9.03
C GLY A 83 27.55 -11.38 -9.35
N LYS A 84 27.13 -12.24 -8.42
CA LYS A 84 26.02 -13.20 -8.58
C LYS A 84 24.78 -12.78 -7.80
N PHE A 85 24.98 -12.30 -6.58
CA PHE A 85 23.92 -11.97 -5.64
C PHE A 85 24.08 -10.53 -5.15
N ASP A 86 22.96 -9.86 -4.90
CA ASP A 86 22.93 -8.52 -4.33
C ASP A 86 22.93 -8.55 -2.81
N ARG A 87 23.07 -7.36 -2.23
CA ARG A 87 23.07 -7.12 -0.80
C ARG A 87 21.88 -7.77 -0.07
N PRO A 88 20.61 -7.61 -0.50
CA PRO A 88 19.48 -8.31 0.13
C PRO A 88 19.63 -9.83 0.12
N HIS A 89 20.02 -10.42 -1.01
CA HIS A 89 20.20 -11.87 -1.10
C HIS A 89 21.38 -12.36 -0.25
N LEU A 90 22.48 -11.60 -0.18
CA LEU A 90 23.62 -11.90 0.69
C LEU A 90 23.22 -11.83 2.17
N ILE A 91 22.41 -10.85 2.55
CA ILE A 91 21.85 -10.68 3.89
C ILE A 91 20.96 -11.88 4.25
N GLU A 92 20.00 -12.21 3.38
CA GLU A 92 19.08 -13.34 3.57
C GLU A 92 19.85 -14.66 3.67
N SER A 93 20.82 -14.90 2.79
CA SER A 93 21.64 -16.12 2.81
C SER A 93 22.44 -16.29 4.10
N LEU A 94 22.81 -15.19 4.77
CA LEU A 94 23.55 -15.22 6.04
C LEU A 94 22.64 -15.32 7.26
N LEU A 95 21.42 -14.79 7.19
CA LEU A 95 20.44 -14.85 8.28
C LEU A 95 19.62 -16.14 8.27
N GLU A 96 19.26 -16.63 7.08
CA GLU A 96 18.38 -17.78 6.85
C GLU A 96 18.99 -18.79 5.86
N PRO A 97 20.12 -19.44 6.19
CA PRO A 97 20.86 -20.29 5.26
C PRO A 97 20.11 -21.54 4.76
N SER A 98 19.05 -21.97 5.45
CA SER A 98 18.19 -23.10 5.07
C SER A 98 17.04 -22.69 4.13
N ARG A 99 16.76 -21.40 3.98
CA ARG A 99 15.64 -20.89 3.17
C ARG A 99 15.79 -21.20 1.69
N GLN A 100 17.01 -21.02 1.17
CA GLN A 100 17.34 -21.36 -0.20
C GLN A 100 18.70 -22.07 -0.25
N ILE A 101 18.66 -23.39 -0.48
CA ILE A 101 19.87 -24.22 -0.58
C ILE A 101 20.21 -24.44 -2.06
N VAL A 102 21.41 -24.00 -2.46
CA VAL A 102 21.94 -24.17 -3.81
C VAL A 102 21.99 -25.66 -4.19
N GLU A 103 21.56 -25.97 -5.41
CA GLU A 103 21.61 -27.33 -5.95
C GLU A 103 23.05 -27.89 -5.91
N GLY A 104 23.20 -29.14 -5.45
CA GLY A 104 24.51 -29.76 -5.21
C GLY A 104 25.13 -29.48 -3.83
N TYR A 105 24.49 -28.67 -2.98
CA TYR A 105 24.89 -28.41 -1.58
C TYR A 105 23.84 -28.82 -0.55
N ARG A 106 22.78 -29.52 -0.96
CA ARG A 106 21.78 -30.08 -0.04
C ARG A 106 22.39 -31.18 0.81
N THR A 107 22.09 -31.12 2.10
CA THR A 107 22.48 -32.14 3.07
C THR A 107 21.65 -33.40 2.84
N SER A 108 22.27 -34.57 2.96
CA SER A 108 21.57 -35.86 2.97
C SER A 108 21.92 -36.63 4.25
N SER A 109 20.93 -37.39 4.74
CA SER A 109 21.13 -38.45 5.72
C SER A 109 21.24 -39.77 4.98
N LEU A 110 22.34 -40.49 5.18
CA LEU A 110 22.62 -41.80 4.61
C LEU A 110 22.51 -42.85 5.71
N VAL A 111 21.56 -43.78 5.57
CA VAL A 111 21.51 -45.00 6.37
C VAL A 111 22.36 -46.05 5.66
N MET A 112 23.39 -46.54 6.33
CA MET A 112 24.31 -47.56 5.81
C MET A 112 23.79 -48.96 6.16
N ASN A 113 24.10 -49.97 5.35
CA ASN A 113 23.70 -51.37 5.58
C ASN A 113 24.21 -51.95 6.92
N ASP A 114 25.25 -51.35 7.51
CA ASP A 114 25.78 -51.72 8.83
C ASP A 114 25.10 -50.99 10.01
N GLY A 115 24.03 -50.24 9.73
CA GLY A 115 23.23 -49.51 10.71
C GLY A 115 23.78 -48.12 11.09
N ARG A 116 24.90 -47.67 10.50
CA ARG A 116 25.41 -46.30 10.73
C ARG A 116 24.56 -45.27 9.98
N ILE A 117 24.34 -44.12 10.59
CA ILE A 117 23.74 -42.94 9.93
C ILE A 117 24.82 -41.89 9.72
N LEU A 118 25.00 -41.46 8.48
CA LEU A 118 25.98 -40.44 8.10
C LEU A 118 25.28 -39.22 7.50
N ASN A 119 25.60 -38.02 8.00
CA ASN A 119 25.03 -36.76 7.53
C ASN A 119 26.08 -35.93 6.78
N GLY A 120 25.70 -35.38 5.62
CA GLY A 120 26.60 -34.54 4.83
C GLY A 120 26.13 -34.28 3.40
N ILE A 121 26.92 -33.54 2.64
CA ILE A 121 26.67 -33.30 1.21
C ILE A 121 27.22 -34.48 0.41
N VAL A 122 26.36 -35.09 -0.40
CA VAL A 122 26.72 -36.24 -1.26
C VAL A 122 27.14 -35.70 -2.63
N LYS A 123 28.42 -35.87 -2.98
CA LYS A 123 28.95 -35.56 -4.31
C LYS A 123 29.20 -36.86 -5.08
N PRO A 124 28.75 -36.97 -6.34
CA PRO A 124 29.06 -38.14 -7.16
C PRO A 124 30.56 -38.22 -7.44
N LYS A 125 31.15 -39.42 -7.27
CA LYS A 125 32.57 -39.69 -7.55
C LYS A 125 32.74 -40.63 -8.75
N SER A 126 31.93 -41.67 -8.83
CA SER A 126 31.85 -42.59 -9.97
C SER A 126 30.45 -43.23 -10.06
N GLU A 127 30.26 -44.16 -10.99
CA GLU A 127 29.05 -44.97 -11.07
C GLU A 127 28.82 -45.85 -9.83
N THR A 128 29.88 -46.20 -9.10
CA THR A 128 29.84 -47.09 -7.93
C THR A 128 30.15 -46.40 -6.61
N GLU A 129 30.72 -45.20 -6.62
CA GLU A 129 31.14 -44.46 -5.43
C GLU A 129 30.49 -43.08 -5.32
N VAL A 130 30.26 -42.65 -4.09
CA VAL A 130 29.92 -41.27 -3.72
C VAL A 130 30.89 -40.75 -2.66
N THR A 131 31.18 -39.45 -2.69
CA THR A 131 31.92 -38.77 -1.64
C THR A 131 30.93 -38.03 -0.74
N LEU A 132 30.92 -38.35 0.54
CA LEU A 132 30.20 -37.62 1.58
C LEU A 132 31.11 -36.55 2.20
N LEU A 133 30.68 -35.30 2.16
CA LEU A 133 31.32 -34.18 2.85
C LEU A 133 30.58 -33.90 4.16
N THR A 134 31.24 -34.10 5.30
CA THR A 134 30.62 -33.93 6.63
C THR A 134 30.77 -32.51 7.17
N VAL A 135 30.01 -32.19 8.23
CA VAL A 135 30.00 -30.86 8.89
C VAL A 135 31.34 -30.49 9.53
N GLU A 136 32.17 -31.49 9.86
CA GLU A 136 33.53 -31.30 10.38
C GLU A 136 34.57 -31.07 9.26
N GLY A 137 34.12 -30.91 8.02
CA GLY A 137 34.99 -30.69 6.87
C GLY A 137 35.79 -31.90 6.42
N LYS A 138 35.34 -33.11 6.75
CA LYS A 138 35.98 -34.37 6.33
C LYS A 138 35.25 -34.95 5.12
N SER A 139 36.02 -35.39 4.13
CA SER A 139 35.51 -36.19 3.02
C SER A 139 35.59 -37.67 3.33
N ARG A 140 34.54 -38.42 3.02
CA ARG A 140 34.49 -39.88 3.12
C ARG A 140 33.96 -40.46 1.82
N ASP A 141 34.72 -41.34 1.19
CA ASP A 141 34.25 -42.09 0.03
C ASP A 141 33.49 -43.32 0.51
N LEU A 142 32.29 -43.52 -0.06
CA LEU A 142 31.36 -44.58 0.27
C LEU A 142 30.99 -45.33 -1.01
N LEU A 143 30.90 -46.66 -0.95
CA LEU A 143 30.32 -47.44 -2.03
C LEU A 143 28.80 -47.26 -2.01
N ARG A 144 28.21 -47.06 -3.19
CA ARG A 144 26.76 -46.90 -3.33
C ARG A 144 25.98 -48.13 -2.86
N GLU A 145 26.57 -49.31 -2.99
CA GLU A 145 25.97 -50.58 -2.53
C GLU A 145 25.88 -50.68 -1.00
N ASP A 146 26.69 -49.91 -0.26
CA ASP A 146 26.68 -49.88 1.21
C ASP A 146 25.60 -48.95 1.78
N ILE A 147 24.90 -48.18 0.93
CA ILE A 147 23.86 -47.23 1.33
C ILE A 147 22.48 -47.91 1.21
N GLU A 148 21.81 -48.09 2.35
CA GLU A 148 20.47 -48.65 2.44
C GLU A 148 19.40 -47.61 2.04
N GLU A 149 19.53 -46.39 2.56
CA GLU A 149 18.58 -45.30 2.32
C GLU A 149 19.31 -43.96 2.25
N GLN A 150 18.92 -43.10 1.31
CA GLN A 150 19.35 -41.70 1.24
C GLN A 150 18.12 -40.78 1.31
N LYS A 151 18.10 -39.92 2.33
CA LYS A 151 17.07 -38.89 2.49
C LYS A 151 17.69 -37.49 2.39
N VAL A 152 17.22 -36.69 1.44
CA VAL A 152 17.60 -35.28 1.30
C VAL A 152 16.93 -34.45 2.39
N SER A 153 17.67 -33.55 3.01
CA SER A 153 17.20 -32.63 4.05
C SER A 153 16.99 -31.22 3.47
N ASP A 154 16.04 -30.49 4.04
CA ASP A 154 15.82 -29.07 3.79
C ASP A 154 16.64 -28.16 4.74
N VAL A 155 17.53 -28.74 5.53
CA VAL A 155 18.42 -28.01 6.45
C VAL A 155 19.82 -27.88 5.85
N SER A 156 20.33 -26.65 5.82
CA SER A 156 21.66 -26.32 5.30
C SER A 156 22.78 -26.81 6.22
N LEU A 157 23.97 -27.06 5.66
CA LEU A 157 25.19 -27.27 6.47
C LEU A 157 25.79 -25.96 6.98
N MET A 158 25.36 -24.82 6.44
CA MET A 158 25.76 -23.53 6.96
C MET A 158 25.05 -23.29 8.31
N PRO A 159 25.78 -22.98 9.39
CA PRO A 159 25.19 -22.83 10.72
C PRO A 159 24.15 -21.69 10.79
N GLU A 160 23.01 -21.96 11.40
CA GLU A 160 22.04 -20.92 11.76
C GLU A 160 22.59 -20.04 12.91
N GLY A 161 22.16 -18.78 12.96
CA GLY A 161 22.54 -17.85 14.03
C GLY A 161 23.97 -17.30 13.95
N LEU A 162 24.72 -17.58 12.88
CA LEU A 162 26.08 -17.04 12.70
C LEU A 162 26.10 -15.51 12.75
N ALA A 163 25.14 -14.87 12.08
CA ALA A 163 25.01 -13.42 12.04
C ALA A 163 24.51 -12.80 13.37
N GLN A 164 23.87 -13.57 14.26
CA GLN A 164 23.30 -13.07 15.52
C GLN A 164 24.37 -12.68 16.55
N HIS A 165 25.61 -13.13 16.33
CA HIS A 165 26.78 -12.79 17.15
C HIS A 165 27.51 -11.53 16.62
N LEU A 166 27.00 -10.90 15.56
CA LEU A 166 27.55 -9.68 14.99
C LEU A 166 26.67 -8.48 15.40
N SER A 167 27.32 -7.35 15.67
CA SER A 167 26.63 -6.06 15.69
C SER A 167 26.12 -5.70 14.27
N GLY A 168 25.16 -4.77 14.19
CA GLY A 168 24.67 -4.23 12.93
C GLY A 168 25.80 -3.77 12.00
N ASP A 169 26.77 -3.03 12.54
CA ASP A 169 27.93 -2.55 11.78
C ASP A 169 28.80 -3.69 11.26
N GLN A 170 29.14 -4.67 12.11
CA GLN A 170 29.94 -5.83 11.69
C GLN A 170 29.23 -6.66 10.61
N PHE A 171 27.91 -6.79 10.72
CA PHE A 171 27.12 -7.49 9.71
C PHE A 171 27.10 -6.69 8.40
N ALA A 172 26.85 -5.38 8.44
CA ALA A 172 26.89 -4.51 7.27
C ALA A 172 28.28 -4.49 6.58
N ASP A 173 29.36 -4.50 7.36
CA ASP A 173 30.75 -4.61 6.90
C ASP A 173 30.99 -5.93 6.17
N LEU A 174 30.57 -7.06 6.75
CA LEU A 174 30.70 -8.38 6.14
C LEU A 174 29.99 -8.43 4.78
N ILE A 175 28.77 -7.88 4.69
CA ILE A 175 28.04 -7.80 3.42
C ILE A 175 28.78 -6.92 2.41
N ALA A 176 29.29 -5.76 2.85
CA ALA A 176 30.07 -4.85 2.00
C ALA A 176 31.28 -5.55 1.37
N TYR A 177 31.97 -6.41 2.13
CA TYR A 177 33.06 -7.23 1.60
C TYR A 177 32.58 -8.25 0.57
N LEU A 178 31.53 -9.01 0.85
CA LEU A 178 31.00 -10.01 -0.08
C LEU A 178 30.55 -9.37 -1.40
N GLU A 179 30.01 -8.16 -1.34
CA GLU A 179 29.71 -7.36 -2.51
C GLU A 179 30.95 -7.01 -3.33
N THR A 180 32.16 -6.92 -2.76
CA THR A 180 33.39 -6.65 -3.54
C THR A 180 33.86 -7.84 -4.37
N LEU A 181 33.37 -9.05 -4.10
CA LEU A 181 33.82 -10.29 -4.76
C LEU A 181 33.20 -10.42 -6.16
N ARG A 182 33.74 -9.67 -7.13
CA ARG A 182 33.30 -9.58 -8.53
C ARG A 182 34.50 -9.62 -9.50
N PRO A 183 34.30 -9.89 -10.81
CA PRO A 183 35.39 -9.80 -11.78
C PRO A 183 35.80 -8.35 -12.01
N GLU A 184 37.10 -8.05 -12.01
CA GLU A 184 37.59 -6.72 -12.38
C GLU A 184 37.31 -6.43 -13.86
N GLY A 185 36.62 -5.31 -14.13
CA GLY A 185 36.56 -4.69 -15.45
C GLY A 185 35.74 -5.44 -16.51
N ARG A 186 34.41 -5.27 -16.47
CA ARG A 186 33.44 -5.20 -17.59
C ARG A 186 32.03 -5.44 -17.02
N GLY A 187 31.40 -4.38 -16.51
CA GLY A 187 29.97 -4.43 -16.24
C GLY A 187 29.22 -4.61 -17.56
N LYS A 188 28.45 -5.69 -17.69
CA LYS A 188 27.37 -5.76 -18.69
C LYS A 188 26.39 -4.59 -18.44
N PRO A 189 25.56 -4.19 -19.41
CA PRO A 189 24.40 -3.35 -19.14
C PRO A 189 23.60 -3.94 -17.96
N GLY A 190 23.47 -3.20 -16.85
CA GLY A 190 22.89 -3.66 -15.58
C GLY A 190 23.87 -4.30 -14.57
N ALA A 191 25.18 -4.12 -14.74
CA ALA A 191 26.21 -4.45 -13.75
C ALA A 191 26.97 -3.21 -13.23
N SER A 192 26.38 -2.02 -13.35
CA SER A 192 26.94 -0.77 -12.82
C SER A 192 26.08 -0.32 -11.62
N ILE A 193 26.70 -0.31 -10.43
CA ILE A 193 26.52 0.61 -9.28
C ILE A 193 25.08 0.76 -8.69
N HIS A 194 24.82 0.63 -7.39
CA HIS A 194 25.23 1.55 -6.30
C HIS A 194 24.89 0.95 -4.91
N GLY A 195 25.36 1.61 -3.83
CA GLY A 195 25.12 1.25 -2.43
C GLY A 195 23.65 1.37 -1.98
N PRO A 196 23.35 1.76 -0.72
CA PRO A 196 21.97 1.75 -0.20
C PRO A 196 21.04 2.56 -1.09
N VAL A 197 19.82 2.06 -1.31
CA VAL A 197 18.76 2.77 -2.05
C VAL A 197 18.57 4.13 -1.40
N ARG A 198 18.71 5.18 -2.20
CA ARG A 198 18.44 6.55 -1.78
C ARG A 198 17.01 6.86 -2.14
N VAL A 199 16.30 7.46 -1.21
CA VAL A 199 14.92 7.92 -1.37
C VAL A 199 14.84 9.38 -0.96
N ALA A 200 13.88 10.10 -1.49
CA ALA A 200 13.54 11.45 -1.08
C ALA A 200 13.36 11.55 0.44
N ASP A 201 13.72 12.70 1.00
CA ASP A 201 13.48 13.00 2.41
C ASP A 201 12.00 12.81 2.73
N GLY A 202 11.71 12.32 3.94
CA GLY A 202 10.34 12.03 4.34
C GLY A 202 9.85 10.64 3.96
N TYR A 203 10.62 9.83 3.24
CA TYR A 203 10.26 8.46 2.86
C TYR A 203 11.28 7.42 3.32
N GLU A 204 10.83 6.20 3.56
CA GLU A 204 11.69 5.03 3.78
C GLU A 204 11.39 3.93 2.77
N VAL A 205 12.39 3.08 2.54
CA VAL A 205 12.31 1.92 1.65
C VAL A 205 12.53 0.64 2.43
N GLU A 206 11.68 -0.34 2.17
CA GLU A 206 11.70 -1.66 2.78
C GLU A 206 11.73 -2.73 1.69
N THR A 207 12.56 -3.77 1.86
CA THR A 207 12.45 -4.97 1.01
C THR A 207 11.40 -5.89 1.60
N ILE A 208 10.30 -6.09 0.87
CA ILE A 208 9.20 -6.95 1.30
C ILE A 208 9.59 -8.42 1.16
N LEU A 209 10.15 -8.77 0.00
CA LEU A 209 10.69 -10.11 -0.25
C LEU A 209 11.74 -10.11 -1.34
N THR A 210 12.53 -11.17 -1.35
CA THR A 210 13.42 -11.54 -2.44
C THR A 210 13.01 -12.90 -3.01
N GLY A 211 13.73 -13.40 -4.02
CA GLY A 211 13.51 -14.76 -4.51
C GLY A 211 12.53 -14.87 -5.68
N LEU A 212 12.21 -13.78 -6.38
CA LEU A 212 11.33 -13.82 -7.55
C LEU A 212 12.06 -14.30 -8.82
N ASP A 213 11.38 -15.09 -9.64
CA ASP A 213 11.92 -15.65 -10.89
C ASP A 213 11.56 -14.78 -12.10
N GLY A 214 12.49 -13.92 -12.54
CA GLY A 214 12.32 -13.16 -13.77
C GLY A 214 11.07 -12.26 -13.76
N ALA A 215 10.90 -11.52 -12.67
CA ALA A 215 9.77 -10.61 -12.45
C ALA A 215 9.55 -9.62 -13.63
N THR A 216 8.29 -9.39 -14.01
CA THR A 216 7.92 -8.55 -15.17
C THR A 216 6.89 -7.48 -14.87
N ALA A 217 5.82 -7.79 -14.15
CA ALA A 217 4.72 -6.87 -13.83
C ALA A 217 4.12 -7.20 -12.46
N LEU A 218 3.46 -6.23 -11.82
CA LEU A 218 2.74 -6.44 -10.57
C LEU A 218 1.36 -5.78 -10.57
N GLU A 219 0.48 -6.27 -9.72
CA GLU A 219 -0.76 -5.59 -9.36
C GLU A 219 -0.97 -5.69 -7.85
N VAL A 220 -1.25 -4.56 -7.19
CA VAL A 220 -1.63 -4.52 -5.77
C VAL A 220 -3.14 -4.68 -5.70
N LEU A 221 -3.62 -5.61 -4.87
CA LEU A 221 -5.05 -5.87 -4.68
C LEU A 221 -5.60 -5.00 -3.55
N PRO A 222 -6.91 -4.67 -3.56
CA PRO A 222 -7.55 -3.88 -2.50
C PRO A 222 -7.44 -4.48 -1.09
N ASP A 223 -7.21 -5.79 -0.98
CA ASP A 223 -6.99 -6.49 0.29
C ASP A 223 -5.52 -6.55 0.74
N GLY A 224 -4.62 -5.86 0.03
CA GLY A 224 -3.19 -5.78 0.32
C GLY A 224 -2.35 -6.96 -0.20
N ARG A 225 -2.96 -7.96 -0.83
CA ARG A 225 -2.20 -8.98 -1.59
C ARG A 225 -1.58 -8.36 -2.83
N ILE A 226 -0.50 -8.96 -3.34
CA ILE A 226 0.16 -8.49 -4.56
C ILE A 226 0.31 -9.65 -5.52
N LEU A 227 -0.19 -9.49 -6.73
CA LEU A 227 0.06 -10.39 -7.84
C LEU A 227 1.37 -10.01 -8.52
N VAL A 228 2.23 -10.98 -8.78
CA VAL A 228 3.51 -10.77 -9.46
C VAL A 228 3.64 -11.70 -10.65
N CYS A 229 3.85 -11.14 -11.83
CA CYS A 229 4.17 -11.92 -13.02
C CYS A 229 5.65 -12.35 -13.01
N GLU A 230 5.87 -13.65 -13.20
CA GLU A 230 7.16 -14.26 -13.47
C GLU A 230 7.22 -14.62 -14.95
N GLN A 231 8.24 -14.13 -15.66
CA GLN A 231 8.41 -14.32 -17.10
C GLN A 231 8.28 -15.79 -17.54
N THR A 232 8.67 -16.73 -16.67
CA THR A 232 8.67 -18.17 -16.93
C THR A 232 7.29 -18.82 -16.92
N GLY A 233 6.21 -18.05 -16.80
CA GLY A 233 4.85 -18.56 -16.98
C GLY A 233 3.97 -18.49 -15.74
N LYS A 234 4.45 -17.97 -14.61
CA LYS A 234 3.67 -17.98 -13.37
C LYS A 234 3.14 -16.59 -13.06
N VAL A 235 1.93 -16.51 -12.54
CA VAL A 235 1.48 -15.39 -11.71
C VAL A 235 1.57 -15.86 -10.27
N ARG A 236 2.31 -15.15 -9.43
CA ARG A 236 2.53 -15.46 -8.02
C ARG A 236 1.71 -14.55 -7.14
N VAL A 237 1.42 -15.01 -5.92
CA VAL A 237 0.74 -14.21 -4.90
C VAL A 237 1.73 -13.92 -3.78
N VAL A 238 1.78 -12.66 -3.39
CA VAL A 238 2.44 -12.19 -2.18
C VAL A 238 1.36 -11.79 -1.19
N GLU A 239 1.44 -12.33 0.02
CA GLU A 239 0.48 -12.07 1.10
C GLU A 239 1.27 -11.93 2.40
N ASN A 240 1.01 -10.86 3.17
CA ASN A 240 1.71 -10.59 4.43
C ASN A 240 3.25 -10.62 4.31
N GLY A 241 3.76 -10.02 3.23
CA GLY A 241 5.19 -9.96 2.92
C GLY A 241 5.84 -11.29 2.53
N LYS A 242 5.06 -12.34 2.29
CA LYS A 242 5.58 -13.67 1.93
C LYS A 242 5.07 -14.10 0.56
N LEU A 243 5.98 -14.66 -0.23
CA LEU A 243 5.64 -15.30 -1.49
C LEU A 243 4.96 -16.64 -1.22
N LEU A 244 3.74 -16.83 -1.70
CA LEU A 244 3.02 -18.09 -1.51
C LEU A 244 3.65 -19.23 -2.35
N PRO A 245 3.62 -20.48 -1.84
CA PRO A 245 4.19 -21.62 -2.55
C PRO A 245 3.45 -21.94 -3.85
N GLU A 246 2.12 -21.90 -3.82
CA GLU A 246 1.28 -22.17 -4.98
C GLU A 246 1.14 -20.89 -5.83
N PRO A 247 1.40 -20.93 -7.14
CA PRO A 247 1.13 -19.80 -8.02
C PRO A 247 -0.38 -19.59 -8.18
N PHE A 248 -0.80 -18.35 -8.42
CA PHE A 248 -2.18 -18.04 -8.81
C PHE A 248 -2.57 -18.80 -10.08
N VAL A 249 -1.72 -18.75 -11.11
CA VAL A 249 -1.86 -19.53 -12.34
C VAL A 249 -0.49 -19.81 -12.97
N THR A 250 -0.37 -20.93 -13.69
CA THR A 250 0.80 -21.26 -14.53
C THR A 250 0.35 -21.40 -15.99
N LEU A 251 1.04 -20.72 -16.90
CA LEU A 251 0.69 -20.55 -18.32
C LEU A 251 1.79 -21.10 -19.23
N PRO A 252 1.43 -21.70 -20.39
CA PRO A 252 2.39 -22.26 -21.35
C PRO A 252 3.00 -21.16 -22.25
N VAL A 253 3.91 -20.39 -21.67
CA VAL A 253 4.52 -19.21 -22.32
C VAL A 253 5.73 -19.56 -23.19
N ASP A 254 5.99 -18.73 -24.21
CA ASP A 254 7.35 -18.53 -24.70
C ASP A 254 8.00 -17.49 -23.78
N SER A 255 9.10 -17.85 -23.12
CA SER A 255 9.81 -16.98 -22.15
C SER A 255 11.07 -16.34 -22.73
N SER A 256 11.24 -16.35 -24.05
CA SER A 256 12.44 -15.83 -24.71
C SER A 256 12.50 -14.31 -24.69
N TRP A 257 13.64 -13.75 -24.28
CA TRP A 257 13.95 -12.31 -24.25
C TRP A 257 12.99 -11.46 -23.40
N GLU A 258 11.98 -10.78 -24.00
CA GLU A 258 10.94 -10.04 -23.27
C GLU A 258 9.59 -10.78 -23.27
N ARG A 259 9.46 -11.90 -23.99
CA ARG A 259 8.25 -12.72 -23.95
C ARG A 259 8.08 -13.40 -22.61
N GLY A 260 6.85 -13.70 -22.22
CA GLY A 260 6.52 -14.39 -20.98
C GLY A 260 5.13 -14.01 -20.49
N VAL A 261 4.91 -14.07 -19.19
CA VAL A 261 3.81 -13.33 -18.55
C VAL A 261 4.30 -11.90 -18.31
N ILE A 262 3.59 -10.90 -18.81
CA ILE A 262 4.11 -9.53 -18.95
C ILE A 262 3.13 -8.43 -18.56
N GLY A 263 1.93 -8.80 -18.10
CA GLY A 263 0.97 -7.85 -17.53
C GLY A 263 -0.09 -8.58 -16.73
N VAL A 264 -0.55 -7.94 -15.66
CA VAL A 264 -1.64 -8.41 -14.81
C VAL A 264 -2.42 -7.20 -14.29
N THR A 265 -3.74 -7.36 -14.15
CA THR A 265 -4.62 -6.42 -13.43
C THR A 265 -5.86 -7.18 -12.95
N VAL A 266 -6.66 -6.56 -12.10
CA VAL A 266 -7.92 -7.13 -11.61
C VAL A 266 -9.13 -6.33 -12.10
N ASP A 267 -10.32 -6.93 -12.03
CA ASP A 267 -11.55 -6.19 -12.28
C ASP A 267 -11.64 -4.97 -11.32
N PRO A 268 -12.12 -3.80 -11.76
CA PRO A 268 -12.27 -2.64 -10.88
C PRO A 268 -13.18 -2.88 -9.68
N GLU A 269 -14.07 -3.89 -9.76
CA GLU A 269 -14.95 -4.31 -8.66
C GLU A 269 -14.40 -5.56 -7.92
N PHE A 270 -13.08 -5.82 -7.99
CA PHE A 270 -12.46 -6.91 -7.22
C PHE A 270 -12.43 -6.57 -5.72
N PRO A 271 -12.75 -7.51 -4.79
CA PRO A 271 -12.96 -8.94 -5.00
C PRO A 271 -14.40 -9.39 -5.30
N GLU A 272 -15.39 -8.48 -5.27
CA GLU A 272 -16.81 -8.80 -5.52
C GLU A 272 -17.01 -9.38 -6.92
N VAL A 273 -16.26 -8.88 -7.89
CA VAL A 273 -16.08 -9.46 -9.22
C VAL A 273 -14.68 -10.08 -9.25
N PRO A 274 -14.54 -11.39 -8.95
CA PRO A 274 -13.26 -12.03 -8.70
C PRO A 274 -12.50 -12.35 -9.99
N TYR A 275 -12.40 -11.41 -10.93
CA TYR A 275 -11.70 -11.61 -12.19
C TYR A 275 -10.29 -11.03 -12.16
N VAL A 276 -9.34 -11.83 -12.64
CA VAL A 276 -7.94 -11.46 -12.86
C VAL A 276 -7.63 -11.54 -14.34
N TYR A 277 -7.02 -10.51 -14.88
CA TYR A 277 -6.69 -10.36 -16.30
C TYR A 277 -5.17 -10.47 -16.47
N VAL A 278 -4.73 -11.26 -17.44
CA VAL A 278 -3.30 -11.55 -17.65
C VAL A 278 -2.94 -11.36 -19.12
N CYS A 279 -1.91 -10.57 -19.39
CA CYS A 279 -1.27 -10.42 -20.70
C CYS A 279 0.01 -11.28 -20.74
N TRP A 280 0.09 -12.18 -21.72
CA TRP A 280 1.21 -13.12 -21.84
C TRP A 280 1.49 -13.49 -23.29
N VAL A 281 2.66 -14.08 -23.56
CA VAL A 281 3.04 -14.56 -24.89
C VAL A 281 2.94 -16.08 -24.93
N ALA A 282 1.93 -16.60 -25.61
CA ALA A 282 1.70 -18.04 -25.74
C ALA A 282 2.73 -18.68 -26.68
N ALA A 283 3.23 -19.87 -26.33
CA ALA A 283 4.17 -20.61 -27.18
C ALA A 283 3.51 -21.24 -28.42
N ASP A 284 2.28 -21.73 -28.25
CA ASP A 284 1.54 -22.50 -29.25
C ASP A 284 0.25 -21.79 -29.71
N PRO A 285 -0.17 -21.94 -30.97
CA PRO A 285 0.50 -22.71 -32.05
C PRO A 285 1.72 -22.00 -32.65
N TYR A 286 1.99 -20.77 -32.22
CA TYR A 286 3.16 -19.95 -32.52
C TYR A 286 3.25 -18.87 -31.45
N PRO A 287 4.41 -18.21 -31.25
CA PRO A 287 4.52 -17.05 -30.38
C PRO A 287 3.53 -15.94 -30.77
N HIS A 288 2.64 -15.56 -29.84
CA HIS A 288 1.69 -14.45 -29.97
C HIS A 288 1.25 -13.94 -28.60
N HIS A 289 0.94 -12.65 -28.50
CA HIS A 289 0.29 -12.09 -27.30
C HIS A 289 -1.08 -12.73 -27.07
N ARG A 290 -1.46 -12.93 -25.83
CA ARG A 290 -2.76 -13.43 -25.40
C ARG A 290 -3.18 -12.67 -24.15
N VAL A 291 -4.41 -12.17 -24.18
CA VAL A 291 -5.06 -11.59 -23.00
C VAL A 291 -6.11 -12.58 -22.53
N SER A 292 -5.95 -13.08 -21.32
CA SER A 292 -6.86 -14.05 -20.71
C SER A 292 -7.45 -13.49 -19.43
N ARG A 293 -8.70 -13.83 -19.15
CA ARG A 293 -9.37 -13.58 -17.86
C ARG A 293 -9.58 -14.89 -17.13
N PHE A 294 -9.31 -14.90 -15.84
CA PHE A 294 -9.53 -16.02 -14.92
C PHE A 294 -10.43 -15.58 -13.77
N GLU A 295 -11.24 -16.49 -13.26
CA GLU A 295 -11.94 -16.34 -11.98
C GLU A 295 -11.02 -16.79 -10.83
N ALA A 296 -10.90 -15.97 -9.79
CA ALA A 296 -10.13 -16.24 -8.61
C ALA A 296 -10.95 -17.02 -7.58
N ASP A 297 -10.33 -18.04 -6.99
CA ASP A 297 -10.80 -18.76 -5.80
C ASP A 297 -9.74 -18.57 -4.70
N GLY A 298 -9.91 -17.50 -3.92
CA GLY A 298 -8.91 -17.06 -2.95
C GLY A 298 -7.58 -16.69 -3.61
N ASN A 299 -6.54 -17.49 -3.35
CA ASN A 299 -5.17 -17.26 -3.81
C ASN A 299 -4.82 -17.99 -5.13
N VAL A 300 -5.77 -18.69 -5.74
CA VAL A 300 -5.56 -19.46 -6.99
C VAL A 300 -6.62 -19.16 -8.04
N ALA A 301 -6.28 -19.34 -9.31
CA ALA A 301 -7.24 -19.27 -10.40
C ALA A 301 -8.03 -20.58 -10.53
N ILE A 302 -9.32 -20.49 -10.81
CA ILE A 302 -10.10 -21.62 -11.30
C ILE A 302 -9.63 -21.90 -12.74
N ALA A 303 -8.76 -22.90 -12.93
CA ALA A 303 -8.12 -23.14 -14.23
C ALA A 303 -9.11 -23.32 -15.42
N SER A 304 -10.28 -23.90 -15.17
CA SER A 304 -11.32 -24.08 -16.21
C SER A 304 -12.10 -22.81 -16.57
N SER A 305 -11.90 -21.71 -15.82
CA SER A 305 -12.60 -20.43 -16.04
C SER A 305 -11.96 -19.56 -17.11
N GLU A 306 -10.80 -19.97 -17.66
CA GLU A 306 -10.06 -19.15 -18.62
C GLU A 306 -10.94 -18.70 -19.80
N LYS A 307 -11.10 -17.39 -19.92
CA LYS A 307 -11.69 -16.76 -21.10
C LYS A 307 -10.62 -16.00 -21.86
N VAL A 308 -10.37 -16.39 -23.11
CA VAL A 308 -9.47 -15.65 -24.01
C VAL A 308 -10.19 -14.42 -24.54
N LEU A 309 -9.66 -13.24 -24.23
CA LEU A 309 -10.23 -11.95 -24.63
C LEU A 309 -9.62 -11.43 -25.93
N LEU A 310 -8.31 -11.62 -26.10
CA LEU A 310 -7.58 -11.12 -27.27
C LEU A 310 -6.47 -12.08 -27.67
N VAL A 311 -6.30 -12.24 -29.00
CA VAL A 311 -5.25 -13.05 -29.62
C VAL A 311 -4.40 -12.16 -30.54
N GLY A 312 -3.12 -12.07 -30.22
CA GLY A 312 -2.10 -11.29 -30.91
C GLY A 312 -1.79 -11.77 -32.32
N ASP A 313 -0.86 -11.08 -32.96
CA ASP A 313 -0.36 -11.47 -34.29
C ASP A 313 0.67 -12.60 -34.19
N ASN A 314 0.82 -13.37 -35.28
CA ASN A 314 1.85 -14.39 -35.37
C ASN A 314 3.23 -13.72 -35.46
N GLN A 315 3.95 -13.69 -34.34
CA GLN A 315 5.22 -12.96 -34.23
C GLN A 315 6.32 -13.55 -35.15
N GLN A 316 6.17 -14.76 -35.67
CA GLN A 316 7.10 -15.34 -36.64
C GLN A 316 6.96 -14.74 -38.04
N LYS A 317 5.86 -14.01 -38.31
CA LYS A 317 5.54 -13.45 -39.64
C LYS A 317 5.61 -11.94 -39.70
N MET A 318 5.88 -11.26 -38.59
CA MET A 318 5.80 -9.80 -38.49
C MET A 318 7.05 -9.04 -38.96
N GLY A 319 8.09 -9.75 -39.40
CA GLY A 319 9.26 -9.12 -40.04
C GLY A 319 10.24 -8.41 -39.09
N GLY A 320 10.03 -8.50 -37.78
CA GLY A 320 10.97 -8.00 -36.78
C GLY A 320 12.33 -8.71 -36.84
N LYS A 321 13.42 -7.97 -36.63
CA LYS A 321 14.78 -8.54 -36.60
C LYS A 321 14.99 -9.48 -35.40
N VAL A 322 14.38 -9.13 -34.28
CA VAL A 322 14.43 -9.83 -32.99
C VAL A 322 13.01 -9.81 -32.40
N PRO A 323 12.06 -10.60 -32.96
CA PRO A 323 10.62 -10.47 -32.69
C PRO A 323 10.18 -10.88 -31.27
N ASN A 324 11.11 -11.28 -30.43
CA ASN A 324 10.91 -11.65 -29.04
C ASN A 324 11.18 -10.51 -28.04
N GLY A 325 11.40 -9.28 -28.50
CA GLY A 325 11.39 -8.10 -27.64
C GLY A 325 10.56 -7.00 -28.26
N HIS A 326 10.58 -5.84 -27.64
CA HIS A 326 9.57 -4.80 -27.77
C HIS A 326 8.16 -5.40 -27.66
N GLN A 327 7.90 -6.13 -26.57
CA GLN A 327 6.63 -6.82 -26.39
C GLN A 327 5.54 -5.92 -25.79
N GLY A 328 5.90 -4.85 -25.08
CA GLY A 328 4.97 -4.15 -24.19
C GLY A 328 4.46 -5.10 -23.11
N GLY A 329 3.15 -5.11 -22.88
CA GLY A 329 2.50 -6.03 -21.94
C GLY A 329 1.54 -5.35 -20.96
N ALA A 330 1.68 -4.03 -20.81
CA ALA A 330 0.87 -3.17 -19.96
C ALA A 330 -0.64 -3.41 -20.13
N LEU A 331 -1.36 -3.52 -19.02
CA LEU A 331 -2.73 -3.98 -18.97
C LEU A 331 -3.44 -3.32 -17.77
N HIS A 332 -4.26 -2.29 -18.00
CA HIS A 332 -5.00 -1.60 -16.92
C HIS A 332 -6.39 -1.19 -17.39
N PHE A 333 -7.32 -1.09 -16.44
CA PHE A 333 -8.64 -0.52 -16.67
C PHE A 333 -8.57 1.01 -16.71
N GLY A 334 -9.28 1.61 -17.67
CA GLY A 334 -9.55 3.05 -17.68
C GLY A 334 -10.81 3.38 -16.87
N PRO A 335 -11.08 4.68 -16.62
CA PRO A 335 -12.19 5.14 -15.77
C PRO A 335 -13.59 4.75 -16.28
N GLU A 336 -13.73 4.45 -17.58
CA GLU A 336 -14.98 4.00 -18.20
C GLU A 336 -15.17 2.46 -18.13
N GLY A 337 -14.30 1.74 -17.41
CA GLY A 337 -14.41 0.28 -17.24
C GLY A 337 -13.95 -0.54 -18.44
N HIS A 338 -13.30 0.08 -19.43
CA HIS A 338 -12.67 -0.61 -20.54
C HIS A 338 -11.24 -1.04 -20.20
N LEU A 339 -10.83 -2.18 -20.74
CA LEU A 339 -9.49 -2.73 -20.58
C LEU A 339 -8.57 -2.20 -21.69
N PHE A 340 -7.48 -1.56 -21.30
CA PHE A 340 -6.46 -1.07 -22.22
C PHE A 340 -5.25 -2.01 -22.25
N ILE A 341 -4.63 -2.17 -23.42
CA ILE A 341 -3.45 -3.04 -23.62
C ILE A 341 -2.37 -2.32 -24.42
N GLY A 342 -1.13 -2.32 -23.92
CA GLY A 342 0.04 -1.80 -24.64
C GLY A 342 0.80 -2.93 -25.33
N ILE A 343 0.92 -2.89 -26.66
CA ILE A 343 1.65 -3.89 -27.45
C ILE A 343 2.76 -3.20 -28.25
N GLY A 344 3.99 -3.63 -28.04
CA GLY A 344 5.14 -3.11 -28.79
C GLY A 344 5.24 -3.63 -30.22
N GLU A 345 6.12 -2.99 -30.99
CA GLU A 345 6.29 -3.19 -32.43
C GLU A 345 7.16 -4.40 -32.82
N GLN A 346 7.70 -5.11 -31.83
CA GLN A 346 8.44 -6.35 -32.03
C GLN A 346 9.69 -6.23 -32.92
N THR A 347 10.36 -5.07 -32.91
CA THR A 347 11.57 -4.75 -33.71
C THR A 347 11.37 -4.71 -35.23
N ALA A 348 10.13 -4.57 -35.70
CA ALA A 348 9.76 -4.49 -37.11
C ALA A 348 9.80 -3.06 -37.71
N GLY A 349 9.76 -2.02 -36.89
CA GLY A 349 9.69 -0.61 -37.26
C GLY A 349 8.34 -0.25 -37.86
N GLU A 350 8.28 -0.24 -39.19
CA GLU A 350 7.17 0.31 -39.98
C GLU A 350 5.77 -0.23 -39.64
N PRO A 351 5.58 -1.51 -39.27
CA PRO A 351 4.26 -2.02 -38.89
C PRO A 351 3.57 -1.26 -37.75
N ALA A 352 4.31 -0.48 -36.94
CA ALA A 352 3.74 0.45 -35.96
C ALA A 352 2.76 1.46 -36.59
N GLN A 353 2.93 1.80 -37.87
CA GLN A 353 2.07 2.72 -38.64
C GLN A 353 0.87 2.04 -39.32
N HIS A 354 0.81 0.72 -39.32
CA HIS A 354 -0.24 -0.03 -40.01
C HIS A 354 -1.40 -0.39 -39.06
N LEU A 355 -2.64 -0.32 -39.55
CA LEU A 355 -3.85 -0.62 -38.77
C LEU A 355 -4.39 -2.05 -38.96
N ASP A 356 -3.65 -2.91 -39.67
CA ASP A 356 -3.96 -4.33 -39.87
C ASP A 356 -3.06 -5.25 -39.01
N THR A 357 -2.48 -4.70 -37.95
CA THR A 357 -1.62 -5.37 -36.98
C THR A 357 -1.70 -4.70 -35.60
N PHE A 358 -1.41 -5.44 -34.54
CA PHE A 358 -1.27 -4.94 -33.18
C PHE A 358 0.13 -4.46 -32.81
N LEU A 359 1.10 -4.49 -33.74
CA LEU A 359 2.45 -4.01 -33.47
C LEU A 359 2.46 -2.50 -33.21
N GLY A 360 3.02 -2.06 -32.08
CA GLY A 360 3.19 -0.64 -31.75
C GLY A 360 1.88 0.10 -31.48
N LYS A 361 0.98 -0.52 -30.71
CA LYS A 361 -0.39 -0.06 -30.48
C LYS A 361 -0.73 0.05 -29.00
N THR A 362 -1.63 0.98 -28.70
CA THR A 362 -2.50 0.90 -27.52
C THR A 362 -3.85 0.38 -28.00
N LEU A 363 -4.37 -0.67 -27.37
CA LEU A 363 -5.65 -1.29 -27.67
C LEU A 363 -6.66 -0.96 -26.56
N ARG A 364 -7.96 -0.93 -26.90
CA ARG A 364 -9.07 -0.79 -25.96
C ARG A 364 -10.16 -1.80 -26.29
N ILE A 365 -10.51 -2.63 -25.30
CA ILE A 365 -11.56 -3.66 -25.38
C ILE A 365 -12.48 -3.60 -24.15
N ASP A 366 -13.65 -4.21 -24.25
CA ASP A 366 -14.54 -4.41 -23.10
C ASP A 366 -14.00 -5.48 -22.15
N LYS A 367 -14.46 -5.46 -20.89
CA LYS A 367 -14.05 -6.43 -19.85
C LYS A 367 -14.30 -7.89 -20.20
N ASP A 368 -15.13 -8.15 -21.21
CA ASP A 368 -15.47 -9.48 -21.70
C ASP A 368 -14.84 -9.81 -23.07
N GLY A 369 -14.01 -8.92 -23.62
CA GLY A 369 -13.34 -9.05 -24.92
C GLY A 369 -14.08 -8.41 -26.09
N GLY A 370 -15.23 -7.76 -25.84
CA GLY A 370 -15.95 -6.96 -26.82
C GLY A 370 -15.12 -5.78 -27.36
N ILE A 371 -15.55 -5.25 -28.51
CA ILE A 371 -14.96 -4.05 -29.10
C ILE A 371 -15.89 -2.86 -28.80
N PRO A 372 -15.41 -1.83 -28.08
CA PRO A 372 -16.18 -0.62 -27.85
C PRO A 372 -16.65 0.03 -29.16
N ASP A 373 -17.92 0.41 -29.22
CA ASP A 373 -18.57 0.94 -30.42
C ASP A 373 -18.11 2.35 -30.80
N ASP A 374 -17.38 3.00 -29.91
CA ASP A 374 -16.78 4.31 -30.10
C ASP A 374 -15.27 4.22 -30.42
N ASN A 375 -14.67 3.04 -30.61
CA ASN A 375 -13.25 2.93 -30.98
C ASN A 375 -12.91 3.72 -32.28
N PRO A 376 -11.74 4.39 -32.35
CA PRO A 376 -11.48 5.42 -33.36
C PRO A 376 -11.32 4.91 -34.79
N PHE A 377 -11.00 3.63 -34.99
CA PHE A 377 -10.66 3.06 -36.30
C PHE A 377 -11.66 2.02 -36.82
N LEU A 378 -12.88 2.00 -36.29
CA LEU A 378 -13.90 1.00 -36.64
C LEU A 378 -14.20 0.90 -38.14
N ASN A 379 -14.13 2.02 -38.86
CA ASN A 379 -14.38 2.11 -40.31
C ASN A 379 -13.13 1.89 -41.18
N GLN A 380 -11.94 1.77 -40.57
CA GLN A 380 -10.65 1.59 -41.25
C GLN A 380 -10.07 0.20 -41.03
N THR A 381 -10.59 -0.53 -40.04
CA THR A 381 -10.09 -1.83 -39.59
C THR A 381 -11.22 -2.85 -39.57
N SER A 382 -10.87 -4.13 -39.40
CA SER A 382 -11.84 -5.22 -39.34
C SER A 382 -11.43 -6.27 -38.34
N GLY A 383 -12.42 -6.94 -37.74
CA GLY A 383 -12.20 -8.01 -36.78
C GLY A 383 -11.42 -7.52 -35.56
N LYS A 384 -10.45 -8.30 -35.09
CA LYS A 384 -9.68 -7.97 -33.88
C LYS A 384 -8.96 -6.61 -33.94
N TYR A 385 -8.57 -6.14 -35.13
CA TYR A 385 -7.88 -4.85 -35.28
C TYR A 385 -8.75 -3.63 -34.98
N GLN A 386 -10.07 -3.82 -34.85
CA GLN A 386 -10.97 -2.78 -34.35
C GLN A 386 -10.71 -2.42 -32.87
N ALA A 387 -9.92 -3.22 -32.15
CA ALA A 387 -9.45 -2.90 -30.80
C ALA A 387 -8.42 -1.76 -30.76
N ILE A 388 -7.83 -1.35 -31.90
CA ILE A 388 -6.80 -0.30 -31.93
C ILE A 388 -7.41 1.02 -31.44
N TRP A 389 -6.76 1.62 -30.43
CA TRP A 389 -7.14 2.90 -29.83
C TRP A 389 -6.15 4.00 -30.17
N ALA A 390 -4.85 3.72 -30.14
CA ALA A 390 -3.79 4.58 -30.63
C ALA A 390 -2.68 3.75 -31.29
N TYR A 391 -1.83 4.38 -32.11
CA TYR A 391 -0.80 3.69 -32.88
C TYR A 391 0.50 4.48 -32.99
N GLY A 392 1.53 3.88 -33.59
CA GLY A 392 2.82 4.53 -33.79
C GLY A 392 3.69 4.62 -32.54
N ALA A 393 3.48 3.74 -31.55
CA ALA A 393 4.41 3.58 -30.43
C ALA A 393 5.49 2.55 -30.77
N ARG A 394 6.65 2.62 -30.10
CA ARG A 394 7.70 1.62 -30.27
C ARG A 394 7.50 0.43 -29.34
N ASN A 395 7.70 0.65 -28.06
CA ASN A 395 7.55 -0.34 -27.02
C ASN A 395 6.86 0.32 -25.80
N PRO A 396 5.53 0.54 -25.87
CA PRO A 396 4.75 1.09 -24.77
C PRO A 396 4.80 0.09 -23.62
N PHE A 397 5.75 0.32 -22.72
CA PHE A 397 6.18 -0.66 -21.72
C PHE A 397 5.18 -0.73 -20.57
N THR A 398 4.69 0.43 -20.15
CA THR A 398 3.66 0.59 -19.11
C THR A 398 2.82 1.84 -19.36
N PHE A 399 1.68 1.92 -18.72
CA PHE A 399 0.86 3.12 -18.62
C PHE A 399 0.01 3.06 -17.35
N ALA A 400 -0.52 4.20 -16.94
CA ALA A 400 -1.52 4.28 -15.88
C ALA A 400 -2.53 5.38 -16.17
N PHE A 401 -3.62 5.37 -15.40
CA PHE A 401 -4.67 6.37 -15.45
C PHE A 401 -4.69 7.16 -14.14
N ARG A 402 -4.83 8.47 -14.23
CA ARG A 402 -5.11 9.32 -13.08
C ARG A 402 -6.60 9.23 -12.77
N GLU A 403 -6.94 8.85 -11.55
CA GLU A 403 -8.34 8.60 -11.17
C GLU A 403 -9.24 9.82 -11.28
N SER A 404 -8.72 11.00 -10.95
CA SER A 404 -9.52 12.24 -10.86
C SER A 404 -10.08 12.73 -12.19
N ASP A 405 -9.36 12.52 -13.29
CA ASP A 405 -9.73 13.05 -14.61
C ASP A 405 -9.55 12.07 -15.78
N GLY A 406 -9.09 10.85 -15.52
CA GLY A 406 -8.86 9.85 -16.54
C GLY A 406 -7.63 10.10 -17.40
N LEU A 407 -6.71 10.99 -16.98
CA LEU A 407 -5.46 11.23 -17.71
C LEU A 407 -4.65 9.93 -17.81
N MET A 408 -4.44 9.47 -19.04
CA MET A 408 -3.55 8.35 -19.33
C MET A 408 -2.14 8.86 -19.65
N LEU A 409 -1.11 8.33 -18.98
CA LEU A 409 0.29 8.52 -19.37
C LEU A 409 0.92 7.18 -19.75
N ILE A 410 1.62 7.17 -20.89
CA ILE A 410 2.21 5.99 -21.50
C ILE A 410 3.73 6.16 -21.52
N ASN A 411 4.43 5.20 -20.93
CA ASN A 411 5.89 5.12 -21.00
C ASN A 411 6.28 4.30 -22.23
N ASP A 412 6.89 4.94 -23.21
CA ASP A 412 7.35 4.31 -24.44
C ASP A 412 8.89 4.26 -24.47
N VAL A 413 9.44 3.04 -24.60
CA VAL A 413 10.88 2.85 -24.79
C VAL A 413 11.20 3.12 -26.26
N GLY A 414 11.64 4.33 -26.57
CA GLY A 414 11.91 4.80 -27.92
C GLY A 414 13.25 4.32 -28.51
N GLY A 415 13.64 4.90 -29.63
CA GLY A 415 14.87 4.51 -30.34
C GLY A 415 16.10 5.20 -29.76
N LYS A 416 16.01 6.52 -29.62
CA LYS A 416 17.03 7.44 -29.11
C LYS A 416 16.60 8.14 -27.83
N PHE A 417 15.31 8.12 -27.53
CA PHE A 417 14.72 8.78 -26.39
C PHE A 417 13.76 7.85 -25.68
N GLU A 418 13.72 7.96 -24.37
CA GLU A 418 12.64 7.44 -23.56
C GLU A 418 11.54 8.50 -23.47
N GLU A 419 10.28 8.09 -23.54
CA GLU A 419 9.16 9.02 -23.72
C GLU A 419 8.04 8.76 -22.71
N VAL A 420 7.51 9.84 -22.12
CA VAL A 420 6.23 9.87 -21.40
C VAL A 420 5.23 10.58 -22.31
N ASN A 421 4.30 9.80 -22.85
CA ASN A 421 3.31 10.24 -23.84
C ASN A 421 1.93 10.42 -23.18
N ARG A 422 1.19 11.47 -23.58
CA ARG A 422 -0.21 11.63 -23.16
C ARG A 422 -1.10 10.71 -23.99
N GLY A 423 -1.72 9.73 -23.34
CA GLY A 423 -2.67 8.80 -23.95
C GLY A 423 -3.87 9.54 -24.52
N THR A 424 -4.04 9.54 -25.84
CA THR A 424 -5.17 10.20 -26.51
C THR A 424 -5.80 9.30 -27.58
N LYS A 425 -7.13 9.29 -27.64
CA LYS A 425 -7.89 8.47 -28.58
C LYS A 425 -7.58 8.82 -30.03
N GLY A 426 -7.19 7.82 -30.82
CA GLY A 426 -6.99 7.92 -32.26
C GLY A 426 -5.66 8.54 -32.70
N VAL A 427 -4.76 8.85 -31.78
CA VAL A 427 -3.50 9.53 -32.12
C VAL A 427 -2.43 8.58 -32.66
N ASN A 428 -1.47 9.18 -33.36
CA ASN A 428 -0.26 8.54 -33.88
C ASN A 428 0.96 9.09 -33.14
N TYR A 429 1.72 8.24 -32.45
CA TYR A 429 2.97 8.66 -31.76
C TYR A 429 4.20 8.67 -32.67
N GLY A 430 4.03 8.35 -33.97
CA GLY A 430 5.00 8.63 -35.02
C GLY A 430 6.09 7.59 -35.26
N TRP A 431 6.32 6.63 -34.37
CA TRP A 431 7.33 5.58 -34.57
C TRP A 431 7.01 4.71 -35.81
N PRO A 432 8.00 4.35 -36.65
CA PRO A 432 9.42 4.71 -36.59
C PRO A 432 9.78 5.97 -37.39
N THR A 433 8.79 6.63 -38.01
CA THR A 433 8.99 7.83 -38.84
C THR A 433 9.62 8.96 -38.04
N VAL A 434 9.17 9.12 -36.80
CA VAL A 434 9.71 10.07 -35.82
C VAL A 434 9.96 9.35 -34.50
N ASP A 435 11.06 9.76 -33.86
CA ASP A 435 11.52 9.38 -32.52
C ASP A 435 11.71 10.73 -31.81
N HIS A 436 10.66 11.19 -31.11
CA HIS A 436 10.32 12.61 -30.99
C HIS A 436 11.35 13.37 -30.17
N GLY A 437 11.68 12.93 -28.96
CA GLY A 437 12.60 13.66 -28.07
C GLY A 437 12.33 15.19 -28.07
N PRO A 438 13.36 16.05 -28.25
CA PRO A 438 13.20 17.51 -28.26
C PRO A 438 12.52 18.09 -29.53
N GLN A 439 12.13 17.26 -30.51
CA GLN A 439 11.60 17.79 -31.77
C GLN A 439 10.26 18.50 -31.54
N PRO A 440 10.03 19.67 -32.15
CA PRO A 440 8.75 20.35 -32.02
C PRO A 440 7.63 19.43 -32.50
N ASN A 441 6.49 19.44 -31.78
CA ASN A 441 5.29 18.68 -32.16
C ASN A 441 4.96 18.91 -33.63
N ASP A 442 5.27 17.93 -34.48
CA ASP A 442 4.70 17.85 -35.81
C ASP A 442 3.21 17.62 -35.63
N SER A 443 2.36 18.49 -36.18
CA SER A 443 0.90 18.35 -36.06
C SER A 443 0.36 17.00 -36.54
N GLN A 444 1.15 16.22 -37.29
CA GLN A 444 0.81 14.86 -37.70
C GLN A 444 0.94 13.82 -36.58
N TYR A 445 1.76 14.09 -35.56
CA TYR A 445 2.10 13.15 -34.50
C TYR A 445 1.86 13.75 -33.10
N SER A 446 1.53 12.89 -32.14
CA SER A 446 1.48 13.30 -30.74
C SER A 446 2.86 13.07 -30.11
N GLY A 447 3.60 14.15 -29.86
CA GLY A 447 4.87 14.07 -29.16
C GLY A 447 4.73 13.86 -27.64
N PRO A 448 5.81 13.48 -26.96
CA PRO A 448 5.81 13.24 -25.53
C PRO A 448 5.68 14.54 -24.73
N ILE A 449 5.05 14.45 -23.55
CA ILE A 449 5.04 15.56 -22.58
C ILE A 449 6.39 15.66 -21.85
N TYR A 450 7.11 14.55 -21.74
CA TYR A 450 8.46 14.49 -21.18
C TYR A 450 9.29 13.41 -21.86
N TRP A 451 10.59 13.64 -21.99
CA TRP A 451 11.51 12.72 -22.62
C TRP A 451 12.92 12.84 -22.03
N TYR A 452 13.72 11.81 -22.19
CA TYR A 452 15.14 11.83 -21.85
C TYR A 452 15.96 10.91 -22.77
N PRO A 453 17.31 11.03 -22.83
CA PRO A 453 18.13 10.21 -23.72
C PRO A 453 17.99 8.71 -23.48
N GLN A 454 18.27 7.94 -24.54
CA GLN A 454 18.15 6.48 -24.62
C GLN A 454 18.56 5.75 -23.33
N ALA A 455 17.64 4.94 -22.83
CA ALA A 455 17.79 4.08 -21.68
C ALA A 455 16.74 2.95 -21.71
N SER A 456 15.87 2.86 -20.71
CA SER A 456 14.72 1.97 -20.71
C SER A 456 13.73 2.42 -19.64
N ILE A 457 12.83 3.33 -19.99
CA ILE A 457 11.72 3.73 -19.12
C ILE A 457 10.85 2.50 -18.79
N SER A 458 10.49 2.37 -17.52
CA SER A 458 9.89 1.15 -16.96
C SER A 458 9.07 1.50 -15.72
N GLY A 459 7.92 0.88 -15.50
CA GLY A 459 7.04 1.21 -14.37
C GLY A 459 6.47 2.64 -14.44
N GLY A 460 5.23 2.82 -14.02
CA GLY A 460 4.53 4.08 -14.21
C GLY A 460 3.18 4.08 -13.52
N ASP A 461 2.97 5.00 -12.59
CA ASP A 461 1.70 5.12 -11.86
C ASP A 461 1.47 6.52 -11.29
N PHE A 462 0.21 6.85 -11.00
CA PHE A 462 -0.16 8.12 -10.38
C PHE A 462 -0.20 8.00 -8.86
N ALA A 463 0.44 8.95 -8.17
CA ALA A 463 0.46 8.96 -6.71
C ALA A 463 -0.94 9.28 -6.17
N PRO A 464 -1.49 8.42 -5.28
CA PRO A 464 -2.73 8.71 -4.58
C PRO A 464 -2.45 9.69 -3.41
N LYS A 465 -3.51 10.29 -2.87
CA LYS A 465 -3.41 11.26 -1.76
C LYS A 465 -2.74 10.65 -0.53
N GLU A 466 -3.00 9.37 -0.27
CA GLU A 466 -2.51 8.58 0.86
C GLU A 466 -0.98 8.43 0.84
N PHE A 467 -0.36 8.42 -0.35
CA PHE A 467 1.09 8.40 -0.47
C PHE A 467 1.73 9.77 -0.21
N SER A 468 1.07 10.84 -0.67
CA SER A 468 1.46 12.22 -0.45
C SER A 468 0.35 13.17 -0.88
N SER A 469 -0.20 13.96 0.03
CA SER A 469 -1.13 15.04 -0.35
C SER A 469 -0.48 16.09 -1.25
N LYS A 470 0.84 16.28 -1.13
CA LYS A 470 1.61 17.19 -1.97
C LYS A 470 1.77 16.69 -3.41
N TRP A 471 1.81 15.36 -3.59
CA TRP A 471 2.06 14.74 -4.89
C TRP A 471 0.84 13.98 -5.43
N GLU A 472 -0.34 14.23 -4.88
CA GLU A 472 -1.59 13.64 -5.36
C GLU A 472 -1.77 13.94 -6.86
N GLY A 473 -1.94 12.90 -7.67
CA GLY A 473 -2.10 13.04 -9.12
C GLY A 473 -0.80 13.33 -9.89
N ASP A 474 0.36 13.34 -9.24
CA ASP A 474 1.66 13.31 -9.92
C ASP A 474 1.97 11.93 -10.47
N TYR A 475 2.74 11.87 -11.55
CA TYR A 475 3.15 10.64 -12.19
C TYR A 475 4.55 10.20 -11.75
N PHE A 476 4.66 9.00 -11.21
CA PHE A 476 5.92 8.36 -10.86
C PHE A 476 6.29 7.34 -11.92
N PHE A 477 7.52 7.39 -12.39
CA PHE A 477 8.04 6.46 -13.40
C PHE A 477 9.47 6.08 -13.09
N ALA A 478 9.85 4.86 -13.45
CA ALA A 478 11.20 4.35 -13.21
C ALA A 478 11.99 4.20 -14.52
N ASP A 479 13.28 3.93 -14.37
CA ASP A 479 14.13 3.53 -15.48
C ASP A 479 14.95 2.29 -15.12
N PHE A 480 14.82 1.26 -15.95
CA PHE A 480 15.44 -0.04 -15.75
C PHE A 480 16.97 0.03 -15.83
N VAL A 481 17.52 0.85 -16.73
CA VAL A 481 18.97 0.93 -16.97
C VAL A 481 19.66 1.76 -15.89
N HIS A 482 19.05 2.87 -15.53
CA HIS A 482 19.61 3.84 -14.60
C HIS A 482 19.27 3.54 -13.13
N GLY A 483 18.20 2.79 -12.86
CA GLY A 483 17.89 2.39 -11.50
C GLY A 483 17.37 3.52 -10.62
N TRP A 484 16.55 4.41 -11.18
CA TRP A 484 15.91 5.50 -10.44
C TRP A 484 14.39 5.48 -10.63
N ILE A 485 13.70 6.22 -9.75
CA ILE A 485 12.31 6.65 -9.89
C ILE A 485 12.30 8.17 -9.89
N LYS A 486 11.57 8.76 -10.82
CA LYS A 486 11.32 10.20 -10.91
C LYS A 486 9.84 10.48 -10.76
N ARG A 487 9.54 11.69 -10.29
CA ARG A 487 8.20 12.28 -10.19
C ARG A 487 8.06 13.36 -11.25
N LEU A 488 6.96 13.32 -11.99
CA LEU A 488 6.54 14.31 -12.97
C LEU A 488 5.17 14.85 -12.58
N ASP A 489 5.06 16.16 -12.50
CA ASP A 489 3.78 16.86 -12.45
C ASP A 489 3.26 16.95 -13.91
N PRO A 490 2.11 16.33 -14.25
CA PRO A 490 1.61 16.34 -15.63
C PRO A 490 1.22 17.72 -16.14
N ASP A 491 0.91 18.67 -15.25
CA ASP A 491 0.54 20.04 -15.58
C ASP A 491 1.78 20.95 -15.68
N HIS A 492 2.90 20.51 -15.11
CA HIS A 492 4.21 21.13 -15.20
C HIS A 492 5.32 20.13 -15.61
N PRO A 493 5.23 19.54 -16.83
CA PRO A 493 6.09 18.42 -17.23
C PRO A 493 7.57 18.78 -17.45
N ASP A 494 7.90 20.07 -17.41
CA ASP A 494 9.27 20.58 -17.37
C ASP A 494 9.92 20.46 -15.98
N GLN A 495 9.15 20.17 -14.93
CA GLN A 495 9.58 20.13 -13.53
C GLN A 495 9.67 18.70 -12.97
N VAL A 496 10.43 17.85 -13.66
CA VAL A 496 10.70 16.48 -13.20
C VAL A 496 11.74 16.47 -12.07
N SER A 497 11.42 15.76 -11.00
CA SER A 497 12.28 15.63 -9.81
C SER A 497 12.65 14.18 -9.51
N ASP A 498 13.82 13.98 -8.90
CA ASP A 498 14.24 12.66 -8.44
C ASP A 498 13.44 12.23 -7.20
N PHE A 499 12.99 10.97 -7.16
CA PHE A 499 12.34 10.38 -5.98
C PHE A 499 13.20 9.29 -5.34
N ALA A 500 13.70 8.34 -6.13
CA ALA A 500 14.56 7.26 -5.63
C ALA A 500 15.68 6.95 -6.61
N ALA A 501 16.81 6.46 -6.10
CA ALA A 501 17.96 6.05 -6.92
C ALA A 501 18.72 4.88 -6.28
N GLY A 502 19.44 4.13 -7.11
CA GLY A 502 20.17 2.93 -6.68
C GLY A 502 19.31 1.65 -6.71
N LEU A 503 18.14 1.70 -7.35
CA LEU A 503 17.30 0.53 -7.57
C LEU A 503 17.93 -0.36 -8.63
N ARG A 504 17.88 -1.67 -8.41
CA ARG A 504 18.42 -2.61 -9.38
C ARG A 504 17.32 -2.99 -10.37
N ARG A 505 17.36 -2.39 -11.56
CA ARG A 505 16.49 -2.76 -12.69
C ARG A 505 15.01 -2.79 -12.29
N PRO A 506 14.45 -1.65 -11.85
CA PRO A 506 13.00 -1.56 -11.67
C PRO A 506 12.32 -1.92 -12.99
N VAL A 507 11.31 -2.77 -12.94
CA VAL A 507 10.54 -3.19 -14.12
C VAL A 507 9.11 -2.72 -14.06
N ASP A 508 8.55 -2.60 -12.86
CA ASP A 508 7.19 -2.13 -12.68
C ASP A 508 7.02 -1.46 -11.31
N LEU A 509 6.00 -0.61 -11.18
CA LEU A 509 5.64 0.03 -9.93
C LEU A 509 4.13 0.29 -9.88
N ARG A 510 3.53 0.13 -8.71
CA ARG A 510 2.12 0.42 -8.42
C ARG A 510 1.97 1.03 -7.04
N PHE A 511 1.07 2.00 -6.91
CA PHE A 511 0.61 2.40 -5.58
C PHE A 511 -0.41 1.40 -5.04
N GLY A 512 -0.43 1.22 -3.73
CA GLY A 512 -1.47 0.48 -3.03
C GLY A 512 -2.36 1.41 -2.21
N ASP A 513 -3.55 0.94 -1.87
CA ASP A 513 -4.52 1.64 -1.02
C ASP A 513 -3.97 1.92 0.40
N ASP A 514 -2.88 1.26 0.79
CA ASP A 514 -2.14 1.51 2.02
C ASP A 514 -1.24 2.76 1.96
N GLY A 515 -1.33 3.55 0.89
CA GLY A 515 -0.52 4.74 0.69
C GLY A 515 0.96 4.43 0.46
N SER A 516 1.30 3.21 0.06
CA SER A 516 2.68 2.81 -0.26
C SER A 516 2.91 2.67 -1.76
N LEU A 517 4.13 2.94 -2.19
CA LEU A 517 4.59 2.65 -3.55
C LEU A 517 5.35 1.32 -3.57
N TYR A 518 4.80 0.34 -4.28
CA TYR A 518 5.41 -0.97 -4.50
C TYR A 518 6.21 -0.96 -5.80
N VAL A 519 7.45 -1.45 -5.75
CA VAL A 519 8.36 -1.46 -6.90
C VAL A 519 8.95 -2.84 -7.09
N LEU A 520 8.77 -3.38 -8.29
CA LEU A 520 9.25 -4.69 -8.70
C LEU A 520 10.63 -4.56 -9.32
N LEU A 521 11.59 -5.29 -8.76
CA LEU A 521 12.99 -5.26 -9.19
C LEU A 521 13.38 -6.57 -9.87
N ARG A 522 14.06 -6.45 -11.01
CA ARG A 522 14.46 -7.58 -11.84
C ARG A 522 15.96 -7.73 -11.94
N ASN A 523 16.51 -8.64 -11.14
CA ASN A 523 17.95 -8.72 -10.95
C ASN A 523 18.68 -9.67 -11.93
N ALA A 524 17.95 -10.55 -12.64
CA ALA A 524 18.46 -11.37 -13.76
C ALA A 524 17.56 -11.25 -15.00
N TRP A 525 18.19 -11.12 -16.18
CA TRP A 525 17.47 -11.10 -17.47
C TRP A 525 17.71 -12.40 -18.24
N VAL A 526 16.71 -12.89 -18.95
CA VAL A 526 16.80 -14.17 -19.69
C VAL A 526 17.80 -14.12 -20.86
N ILE A 527 18.20 -12.94 -21.35
CA ILE A 527 19.33 -12.83 -22.32
C ILE A 527 20.68 -13.09 -21.67
N ASP A 528 20.79 -12.96 -20.35
CA ASP A 528 22.00 -13.40 -19.70
C ASP A 528 22.06 -14.92 -19.89
N ASN A 529 23.11 -15.43 -20.55
CA ASN A 529 23.43 -16.87 -20.67
C ASN A 529 23.65 -17.58 -19.30
N LYS A 530 23.10 -17.00 -18.22
CA LYS A 530 23.10 -17.36 -16.80
C LYS A 530 21.83 -16.80 -16.13
N PHE A 531 20.64 -17.00 -16.71
CA PHE A 531 19.40 -16.75 -15.95
C PHE A 531 19.50 -17.53 -14.63
N ALA A 532 19.44 -16.79 -13.53
CA ALA A 532 19.40 -17.33 -12.19
C ALA A 532 18.05 -16.91 -11.61
N GLY A 533 17.19 -17.90 -11.39
CA GLY A 533 15.98 -17.72 -10.60
C GLY A 533 16.31 -17.23 -9.19
N GLY A 534 15.31 -16.70 -8.50
CA GLY A 534 15.43 -16.27 -7.12
C GLY A 534 16.16 -14.95 -6.94
N THR A 535 16.30 -14.15 -8.00
CA THR A 535 17.07 -12.90 -7.93
C THR A 535 16.19 -11.67 -7.82
N GLY A 536 14.97 -11.69 -8.34
CA GLY A 536 14.06 -10.53 -8.25
C GLY A 536 13.61 -10.25 -6.83
N SER A 537 13.18 -9.01 -6.59
CA SER A 537 12.71 -8.57 -5.28
C SER A 537 11.54 -7.60 -5.43
N LEU A 538 10.75 -7.49 -4.36
CA LEU A 538 9.69 -6.50 -4.22
C LEU A 538 10.08 -5.56 -3.10
N VAL A 539 10.11 -4.26 -3.38
CA VAL A 539 10.39 -3.22 -2.39
C VAL A 539 9.17 -2.32 -2.24
N ARG A 540 9.01 -1.76 -1.05
CA ARG A 540 7.94 -0.83 -0.69
C ARG A 540 8.54 0.48 -0.21
N PHE A 541 8.08 1.57 -0.76
CA PHE A 541 8.36 2.92 -0.29
C PHE A 541 7.14 3.45 0.45
N ARG A 542 7.35 4.04 1.63
CA ARG A 542 6.27 4.66 2.42
C ARG A 542 6.76 5.91 3.13
N PRO A 543 5.88 6.86 3.45
CA PRO A 543 6.23 8.01 4.27
C PRO A 543 6.86 7.59 5.62
N THR A 544 7.87 8.33 6.05
CA THR A 544 8.51 8.21 7.37
C THR A 544 7.70 8.97 8.41
N ALA A 545 7.78 8.52 9.67
CA ALA A 545 7.01 9.05 10.80
C ALA A 545 7.17 10.57 11.08
N SER A 546 8.11 11.28 10.43
CA SER A 546 8.25 12.75 10.56
C SER A 546 7.46 13.56 9.52
N ASP A 547 7.05 12.95 8.41
CA ASP A 547 6.06 13.48 7.45
C ASP A 547 4.71 12.76 7.57
N ALA A 548 4.64 11.67 8.32
CA ALA A 548 3.37 11.07 8.73
C ALA A 548 2.76 11.87 9.88
N SER A 549 2.06 12.95 9.57
CA SER A 549 0.98 13.42 10.42
C SER A 549 -0.26 12.53 10.27
N GLN A 550 -0.11 11.20 10.27
CA GLN A 550 -1.23 10.28 10.34
C GLN A 550 -0.81 9.05 11.16
N THR A 551 -1.37 8.96 12.37
CA THR A 551 -1.45 7.72 13.15
C THR A 551 -2.06 6.64 12.26
N SER A 552 -1.39 5.50 12.06
CA SER A 552 -1.98 4.36 11.35
C SER A 552 -3.30 3.98 12.03
N ARG A 553 -4.43 4.29 11.39
CA ARG A 553 -5.76 3.92 11.88
C ARG A 553 -6.07 2.48 11.47
N SER A 554 -6.79 1.78 12.32
CA SER A 554 -7.21 0.39 12.13
C SER A 554 -8.08 0.22 10.89
N SER A 555 -8.08 -0.97 10.28
CA SER A 555 -8.97 -1.31 9.14
C SER A 555 -10.44 -1.55 9.54
N GLY A 556 -10.75 -1.45 10.83
CA GLY A 556 -12.07 -1.65 11.43
C GLY A 556 -12.28 -0.75 12.65
N VAL A 557 -13.38 -0.95 13.37
CA VAL A 557 -13.70 -0.17 14.58
C VAL A 557 -12.97 -0.77 15.79
N GLU A 558 -12.15 0.04 16.46
CA GLU A 558 -11.46 -0.30 17.70
C GLU A 558 -12.00 0.53 18.86
N LEU A 559 -12.13 -0.10 20.03
CA LEU A 559 -12.60 0.55 21.26
C LEU A 559 -11.56 0.43 22.37
N ASP A 560 -11.14 1.58 22.89
CA ASP A 560 -10.47 1.71 24.17
C ASP A 560 -11.48 2.22 25.21
N GLU A 561 -11.89 1.31 26.09
CA GLU A 561 -12.83 1.62 27.16
C GLU A 561 -12.21 2.39 28.30
N ASP A 562 -10.90 2.35 28.52
CA ASP A 562 -10.25 2.95 29.71
C ASP A 562 -9.59 4.30 29.41
N SER A 563 -9.97 4.91 28.28
CA SER A 563 -9.38 6.15 27.78
C SER A 563 -9.86 7.42 28.50
N THR A 564 -9.11 8.49 28.26
CA THR A 564 -9.44 9.86 28.67
C THR A 564 -9.19 10.81 27.52
N ASP A 565 -10.05 11.81 27.36
CA ASP A 565 -9.88 12.86 26.36
C ASP A 565 -9.05 14.02 26.95
N SER A 566 -7.75 14.02 26.63
CA SER A 566 -6.81 15.04 27.13
C SER A 566 -7.10 16.45 26.60
N SER A 567 -7.60 16.58 25.37
CA SER A 567 -8.05 17.86 24.79
C SER A 567 -9.25 18.42 25.56
N ALA A 568 -10.11 17.54 26.06
CA ALA A 568 -11.27 17.89 26.85
C ALA A 568 -11.02 17.91 28.37
N GLY A 569 -9.78 18.13 28.83
CA GLY A 569 -9.47 18.26 30.25
C GLY A 569 -9.43 16.92 31.00
N ASP A 570 -8.96 15.87 30.34
CA ASP A 570 -8.77 14.51 30.86
C ASP A 570 -10.09 13.84 31.32
N LEU A 571 -11.21 14.17 30.67
CA LEU A 571 -12.50 13.56 30.98
C LEU A 571 -12.50 12.07 30.60
N PRO A 572 -13.05 11.18 31.44
CA PRO A 572 -13.21 9.76 31.09
C PRO A 572 -14.09 9.58 29.86
N ALA A 573 -13.56 8.93 28.84
CA ALA A 573 -14.25 8.76 27.56
C ALA A 573 -14.02 7.35 27.01
N PHE A 574 -14.96 6.87 26.20
CA PHE A 574 -14.64 5.81 25.25
C PHE A 574 -13.87 6.45 24.11
N LYS A 575 -12.69 5.93 23.78
CA LYS A 575 -11.99 6.28 22.56
C LYS A 575 -12.32 5.23 21.52
N ILE A 576 -12.97 5.66 20.43
CA ILE A 576 -13.34 4.79 19.32
C ILE A 576 -12.54 5.22 18.11
N ASP A 577 -11.65 4.36 17.63
CA ASP A 577 -10.90 4.59 16.41
C ASP A 577 -11.58 3.83 15.25
N THR A 578 -11.84 4.53 14.16
CA THR A 578 -12.33 3.96 12.90
C THR A 578 -11.38 4.35 11.77
N PRO A 579 -11.44 3.68 10.59
CA PRO A 579 -10.69 4.15 9.43
C PRO A 579 -10.93 5.64 9.11
N ASN A 580 -12.16 6.14 9.29
CA ASN A 580 -12.52 7.51 8.90
C ASN A 580 -12.31 8.57 10.00
N ALA A 581 -12.42 8.21 11.28
CA ALA A 581 -12.43 9.19 12.38
C ALA A 581 -12.02 8.56 13.72
N THR A 582 -11.51 9.37 14.64
CA THR A 582 -11.41 9.02 16.06
C THR A 582 -12.48 9.79 16.83
N TYR A 583 -13.27 9.09 17.64
CA TYR A 583 -14.33 9.66 18.45
C TYR A 583 -13.98 9.52 19.93
N PHE A 584 -14.21 10.59 20.70
CA PHE A 584 -14.18 10.52 22.16
C PHE A 584 -15.59 10.74 22.69
N LEU A 585 -16.24 9.66 23.14
CA LEU A 585 -17.57 9.69 23.76
C LEU A 585 -17.41 9.79 25.29
N GLU A 586 -17.70 10.95 25.86
CA GLU A 586 -17.52 11.19 27.29
C GLU A 586 -18.59 10.45 28.11
N LYS A 587 -18.15 9.72 29.14
CA LYS A 587 -18.97 8.68 29.79
C LYS A 587 -20.08 9.21 30.71
N SER A 588 -19.92 10.41 31.27
CA SER A 588 -20.78 10.93 32.33
C SER A 588 -21.81 11.94 31.83
N GLY A 589 -21.56 12.59 30.70
CA GLY A 589 -22.49 13.49 30.01
C GLY A 589 -23.08 12.86 28.75
N ALA A 590 -22.43 11.80 28.24
CA ALA A 590 -22.85 11.03 27.08
C ALA A 590 -22.99 11.89 25.82
N GLY A 591 -22.01 12.76 25.57
CA GLY A 591 -21.81 13.45 24.31
C GLY A 591 -20.36 13.31 23.84
N LEU A 592 -20.14 13.46 22.55
CA LEU A 592 -18.81 13.52 21.96
C LEU A 592 -18.10 14.79 22.45
N SER A 593 -16.95 14.61 23.09
CA SER A 593 -16.04 15.69 23.43
C SER A 593 -15.10 16.02 22.26
N SER A 594 -14.66 15.00 21.52
CA SER A 594 -13.81 15.19 20.34
C SER A 594 -14.28 14.34 19.16
N LEU A 595 -14.16 14.90 17.96
CA LEU A 595 -14.37 14.23 16.67
C LEU A 595 -13.17 14.55 15.77
N ILE A 596 -12.22 13.63 15.74
CA ILE A 596 -10.93 13.86 15.11
C ILE A 596 -10.89 13.23 13.72
N ASP A 597 -10.69 14.05 12.68
CA ASP A 597 -10.52 13.57 11.30
C ASP A 597 -9.20 12.80 11.12
N GLN A 598 -8.94 12.26 9.93
CA GLN A 598 -7.71 11.50 9.66
C GLN A 598 -6.43 12.35 9.72
N ASP A 599 -6.55 13.68 9.61
CA ASP A 599 -5.44 14.62 9.65
C ASP A 599 -5.14 15.12 11.08
N GLY A 600 -5.91 14.64 12.06
CA GLY A 600 -5.72 14.95 13.47
C GLY A 600 -6.46 16.21 13.94
N ASN A 601 -7.33 16.80 13.11
CA ASN A 601 -8.09 17.98 13.48
C ASN A 601 -9.35 17.58 14.25
N ASP A 602 -9.61 18.24 15.39
CA ASP A 602 -10.83 18.03 16.17
C ASP A 602 -11.96 18.97 15.74
N TRP A 603 -12.96 18.41 15.06
CA TRP A 603 -14.10 19.14 14.49
C TRP A 603 -15.12 19.60 15.54
N LEU A 604 -14.91 19.26 16.81
CA LEU A 604 -15.70 19.75 17.94
C LEU A 604 -14.91 20.75 18.77
N GLY A 605 -13.74 20.36 19.28
CA GLY A 605 -12.87 21.24 20.08
C GLY A 605 -13.47 21.58 21.44
N PHE A 606 -14.15 20.63 22.09
CA PHE A 606 -14.73 20.83 23.43
C PHE A 606 -13.65 20.89 24.50
N HIS A 607 -13.87 21.77 25.49
CA HIS A 607 -13.19 21.68 26.77
C HIS A 607 -14.07 22.23 27.89
N PRO A 608 -13.99 21.67 29.11
CA PRO A 608 -14.92 21.96 30.21
C PRO A 608 -14.53 23.22 31.01
N ALA A 609 -13.66 24.08 30.47
CA ALA A 609 -13.22 25.27 31.19
C ALA A 609 -14.42 26.19 31.49
N ALA A 610 -14.67 26.42 32.77
CA ALA A 610 -15.82 27.16 33.25
C ALA A 610 -15.94 28.55 32.61
N LYS A 611 -17.11 28.87 32.06
CA LYS A 611 -17.42 30.17 31.42
C LYS A 611 -16.66 30.39 30.11
N SER A 612 -16.11 29.35 29.49
CA SER A 612 -15.51 29.44 28.15
C SER A 612 -16.56 29.63 27.05
N GLY A 613 -17.83 29.27 27.31
CA GLY A 613 -18.93 29.43 26.35
C GLY A 613 -18.61 28.87 24.97
N ALA A 614 -18.76 29.70 23.92
CA ALA A 614 -18.52 29.33 22.53
C ALA A 614 -17.06 28.94 22.22
N ALA A 615 -16.12 29.33 23.09
CA ALA A 615 -14.72 28.97 22.95
C ALA A 615 -14.41 27.54 23.40
N GLY A 616 -15.36 26.82 24.02
CA GLY A 616 -15.09 25.50 24.60
C GLY A 616 -16.32 24.75 25.08
N GLU A 617 -16.87 25.14 26.23
CA GLU A 617 -17.82 24.30 27.00
C GLU A 617 -19.18 24.09 26.31
N TYR A 618 -19.49 24.84 25.24
CA TYR A 618 -20.69 24.64 24.41
C TYR A 618 -20.49 23.70 23.23
N ARG A 619 -19.25 23.33 22.90
CA ARG A 619 -18.94 22.51 21.72
C ARG A 619 -19.20 21.03 22.03
N GLY A 620 -19.66 20.27 21.05
CA GLY A 620 -19.94 18.85 21.20
C GLY A 620 -20.99 18.35 20.22
N PHE A 621 -21.18 17.02 20.22
CA PHE A 621 -22.29 16.38 19.55
C PHE A 621 -22.77 15.12 20.30
N PRO A 622 -24.07 14.87 20.44
CA PRO A 622 -25.12 15.86 20.29
C PRO A 622 -25.07 16.85 21.47
N ASN A 623 -25.78 17.97 21.33
CA ASN A 623 -26.39 18.68 22.45
C ASN A 623 -27.90 18.53 22.30
N ALA A 624 -28.50 17.50 22.89
CA ALA A 624 -29.85 17.07 22.50
C ALA A 624 -30.96 17.65 23.39
N VAL A 625 -30.80 17.56 24.72
CA VAL A 625 -31.85 17.96 25.66
C VAL A 625 -31.36 19.18 26.43
N TYR A 626 -32.09 20.29 26.33
CA TYR A 626 -31.78 21.51 27.07
C TYR A 626 -33.02 22.03 27.78
N LYS A 627 -32.95 22.16 29.12
CA LYS A 627 -33.98 22.69 30.03
C LYS A 627 -35.33 21.95 30.07
N GLU A 628 -35.65 21.09 29.10
CA GLU A 628 -36.90 20.32 29.04
C GLU A 628 -36.82 18.98 29.80
N GLY A 629 -36.43 19.05 31.08
CA GLY A 629 -36.28 17.87 31.94
C GLY A 629 -34.84 17.59 32.36
N GLY A 630 -33.88 18.35 31.82
CA GLY A 630 -32.46 18.35 32.19
C GLY A 630 -31.60 18.90 31.04
N ASN A 631 -30.29 18.81 31.19
CA ASN A 631 -29.29 19.13 30.18
C ASN A 631 -28.48 17.87 29.84
N PHE A 632 -29.08 16.94 29.08
CA PHE A 632 -28.53 15.60 28.84
C PHE A 632 -27.95 15.44 27.44
N PHE A 633 -27.09 14.42 27.29
CA PHE A 633 -26.40 14.07 26.06
C PHE A 633 -25.62 15.25 25.50
N HIS A 634 -24.56 15.61 26.23
CA HIS A 634 -23.53 16.58 25.88
C HIS A 634 -22.27 16.20 26.68
N ALA A 635 -21.07 16.53 26.23
CA ALA A 635 -19.88 16.31 27.04
C ALA A 635 -19.99 17.05 28.41
N MET A 636 -19.49 16.44 29.49
CA MET A 636 -19.67 16.95 30.85
C MET A 636 -19.03 18.34 31.05
N ASN A 637 -19.86 19.37 31.24
CA ASN A 637 -19.48 20.71 31.67
C ASN A 637 -20.22 21.11 32.97
N GLN A 638 -20.14 22.37 33.41
CA GLN A 638 -20.80 22.81 34.65
C GLN A 638 -22.34 22.78 34.63
N ALA A 639 -22.94 22.78 33.44
CA ALA A 639 -24.38 22.82 33.22
C ALA A 639 -24.94 21.48 32.74
N THR A 640 -24.11 20.53 32.31
CA THR A 640 -24.52 19.20 31.85
C THR A 640 -25.01 18.36 33.03
N ASP A 641 -26.23 17.83 32.91
CA ASP A 641 -26.74 16.84 33.86
C ASP A 641 -26.16 15.46 33.53
N PRO A 642 -25.84 14.64 34.56
CA PRO A 642 -25.17 13.37 34.34
C PRO A 642 -26.06 12.36 33.62
N SER A 643 -25.41 11.49 32.87
CA SER A 643 -25.91 10.31 32.19
C SER A 643 -25.06 9.09 32.56
N SER A 644 -25.54 7.91 32.20
CA SER A 644 -24.81 6.66 32.31
C SER A 644 -24.65 6.04 30.94
N THR A 645 -23.46 5.56 30.62
CA THR A 645 -23.14 4.93 29.33
C THR A 645 -22.73 3.48 29.50
N ARG A 646 -23.09 2.62 28.55
CA ARG A 646 -22.75 1.19 28.56
C ARG A 646 -22.47 0.69 27.15
N VAL A 647 -21.33 0.03 26.95
CA VAL A 647 -21.02 -0.69 25.72
C VAL A 647 -21.97 -1.89 25.59
N MET A 648 -22.71 -1.93 24.50
CA MET A 648 -23.67 -2.97 24.17
C MET A 648 -23.07 -4.01 23.22
N GLU A 649 -22.19 -3.57 22.32
CA GLU A 649 -21.51 -4.40 21.34
C GLU A 649 -20.14 -3.83 21.01
N HIS A 650 -19.17 -4.72 20.75
CA HIS A 650 -17.86 -4.38 20.22
C HIS A 650 -17.42 -5.48 19.24
N SER A 651 -17.19 -5.08 18.00
CA SER A 651 -16.58 -5.87 16.93
C SER A 651 -15.84 -4.95 15.96
N GLU A 652 -15.00 -5.51 15.10
CA GLU A 652 -14.31 -4.76 14.04
C GLU A 652 -15.27 -4.06 13.06
N ARG A 653 -16.54 -4.46 13.02
CA ARG A 653 -17.57 -3.87 12.14
C ARG A 653 -18.42 -2.81 12.83
N ARG A 654 -18.51 -2.85 14.17
CA ARG A 654 -19.41 -1.97 14.92
C ARG A 654 -19.05 -1.94 16.41
N VAL A 655 -19.07 -0.75 16.98
CA VAL A 655 -19.18 -0.54 18.43
C VAL A 655 -20.50 0.15 18.72
N ALA A 656 -21.28 -0.38 19.67
CA ALA A 656 -22.55 0.21 20.08
C ALA A 656 -22.50 0.61 21.56
N VAL A 657 -22.89 1.84 21.89
CA VAL A 657 -22.93 2.37 23.25
C VAL A 657 -24.31 2.94 23.55
N GLU A 658 -24.97 2.41 24.58
CA GLU A 658 -26.22 2.94 25.11
C GLU A 658 -25.92 4.05 26.11
N ALA A 659 -26.70 5.13 26.06
CA ALA A 659 -26.68 6.23 27.02
C ALA A 659 -28.07 6.42 27.64
N VAL A 660 -28.13 6.58 28.96
CA VAL A 660 -29.37 6.84 29.70
C VAL A 660 -29.16 8.03 30.62
N SER A 661 -30.06 9.02 30.57
CA SER A 661 -29.99 10.21 31.42
C SER A 661 -30.06 9.84 32.90
N GLY A 662 -29.50 10.67 33.78
CA GLY A 662 -29.44 10.42 35.22
C GLY A 662 -30.83 10.33 35.90
N ASN A 663 -31.87 10.92 35.30
CA ASN A 663 -33.26 10.76 35.73
C ASN A 663 -33.96 9.52 35.12
N GLY A 664 -33.33 8.82 34.18
CA GLY A 664 -33.84 7.63 33.49
C GLY A 664 -34.96 7.89 32.47
N GLU A 665 -35.28 9.15 32.21
CA GLU A 665 -36.40 9.53 31.33
C GLU A 665 -36.01 9.59 29.86
N TRP A 666 -34.71 9.77 29.57
CA TRP A 666 -34.16 9.87 28.22
C TRP A 666 -33.16 8.75 27.97
N ALA A 667 -33.11 8.24 26.74
CA ALA A 667 -32.10 7.27 26.33
C ALA A 667 -31.72 7.46 24.86
N ALA A 668 -30.47 7.16 24.54
CA ALA A 668 -29.94 7.22 23.20
C ALA A 668 -28.99 6.05 22.91
N LEU A 669 -28.79 5.76 21.63
CA LEU A 669 -27.87 4.74 21.13
C LEU A 669 -26.85 5.37 20.19
N TYR A 670 -25.58 5.14 20.46
CA TYR A 670 -24.46 5.44 19.57
C TYR A 670 -24.01 4.17 18.88
N GLU A 671 -23.88 4.19 17.56
CA GLU A 671 -23.35 3.10 16.75
C GLU A 671 -22.22 3.63 15.88
N PHE A 672 -21.00 3.19 16.16
CA PHE A 672 -19.80 3.54 15.40
C PHE A 672 -19.51 2.44 14.40
N PHE A 673 -19.48 2.81 13.12
CA PHE A 673 -19.12 1.95 11.99
C PHE A 673 -17.78 2.41 11.40
N PRO A 674 -17.11 1.59 10.55
CA PRO A 674 -15.84 1.99 9.95
C PRO A 674 -15.88 3.34 9.23
N ASN A 675 -17.03 3.69 8.63
CA ASN A 675 -17.17 4.86 7.78
C ASN A 675 -18.13 5.96 8.30
N HIS A 676 -18.82 5.76 9.43
CA HIS A 676 -19.73 6.76 10.00
C HIS A 676 -20.09 6.46 11.47
N LEU A 677 -20.60 7.47 12.17
CA LEU A 677 -21.32 7.32 13.43
C LEU A 677 -22.81 7.49 13.18
N THR A 678 -23.65 6.71 13.85
CA THR A 678 -25.09 6.93 13.96
C THR A 678 -25.49 7.14 15.41
N TRP A 679 -26.24 8.20 15.69
CA TRP A 679 -26.84 8.48 16.98
C TRP A 679 -28.36 8.46 16.87
N THR A 680 -29.02 7.69 17.74
CA THR A 680 -30.48 7.59 17.79
C THR A 680 -31.00 8.00 19.15
N MET A 681 -31.90 8.97 19.22
CA MET A 681 -32.72 9.16 20.43
C MET A 681 -33.74 8.01 20.50
N THR A 682 -33.64 7.14 21.51
CA THR A 682 -34.46 5.93 21.62
C THR A 682 -35.60 6.05 22.63
N LYS A 683 -35.50 7.01 23.55
CA LYS A 683 -36.51 7.24 24.59
C LYS A 683 -36.60 8.72 24.96
N MET A 684 -37.83 9.21 25.08
CA MET A 684 -38.17 10.53 25.62
C MET A 684 -39.49 10.47 26.41
N PRO A 685 -39.75 11.44 27.31
CA PRO A 685 -41.08 11.65 27.87
C PRO A 685 -42.08 12.11 26.80
N PRO A 686 -43.38 11.73 26.90
CA PRO A 686 -44.38 12.03 25.87
C PRO A 686 -44.82 13.50 25.77
N ASP A 687 -44.44 14.36 26.72
CA ASP A 687 -44.82 15.78 26.81
C ASP A 687 -43.62 16.73 26.69
N ARG A 688 -42.52 16.25 26.12
CA ARG A 688 -41.26 16.99 25.97
C ARG A 688 -40.84 17.03 24.51
N HIS A 689 -40.09 18.05 24.15
CA HIS A 689 -39.47 18.16 22.84
C HIS A 689 -37.95 18.24 22.98
N PHE A 690 -37.25 17.98 21.89
CA PHE A 690 -35.80 18.13 21.83
C PHE A 690 -35.37 18.71 20.48
N TRP A 691 -34.07 18.95 20.36
CA TRP A 691 -33.38 19.25 19.11
C TRP A 691 -32.13 18.39 19.06
N VAL A 692 -31.37 18.44 17.98
CA VAL A 692 -30.02 17.88 17.96
C VAL A 692 -29.08 18.93 17.45
N LEU A 693 -28.12 19.35 18.28
CA LEU A 693 -27.11 20.31 17.84
C LEU A 693 -25.79 19.64 17.53
N TYR A 694 -25.20 20.07 16.41
CA TYR A 694 -23.77 20.07 16.20
C TYR A 694 -23.21 21.44 16.55
N GLU A 695 -22.23 21.43 17.44
CA GLU A 695 -21.59 22.62 17.98
C GLU A 695 -20.07 22.42 17.88
N GLY A 696 -19.40 23.06 16.91
CA GLY A 696 -18.02 22.68 16.60
C GLY A 696 -17.21 23.70 15.81
N THR A 697 -16.01 23.28 15.45
CA THR A 697 -15.01 24.08 14.73
C THR A 697 -14.52 23.27 13.53
N PRO A 698 -15.13 23.45 12.34
CA PRO A 698 -14.68 22.79 11.12
C PRO A 698 -13.17 22.90 10.93
N GLY A 699 -12.50 21.79 10.61
CA GLY A 699 -11.04 21.77 10.44
C GLY A 699 -10.18 21.97 11.70
N GLY A 700 -10.76 21.99 12.90
CA GLY A 700 -10.01 22.08 14.17
C GLY A 700 -9.99 23.47 14.82
N GLU A 701 -10.19 24.52 14.04
CA GLU A 701 -10.27 25.90 14.52
C GLU A 701 -11.33 26.65 13.72
N PHE A 702 -12.15 27.46 14.39
CA PHE A 702 -13.16 28.25 13.68
C PHE A 702 -12.49 29.28 12.76
N ASN A 703 -12.80 29.23 11.47
CA ASN A 703 -12.43 30.27 10.52
C ASN A 703 -13.67 30.86 9.83
N ALA A 704 -13.65 32.17 9.59
CA ALA A 704 -14.74 32.86 8.90
C ALA A 704 -14.80 32.55 7.40
N ASP A 705 -13.68 32.10 6.82
CA ASP A 705 -13.58 31.67 5.42
C ASP A 705 -14.06 30.23 5.21
N ASP A 706 -14.32 29.49 6.28
CA ASP A 706 -14.98 28.19 6.21
C ASP A 706 -16.38 28.33 5.60
N TRP A 707 -16.94 27.19 5.22
CA TRP A 707 -18.19 27.17 4.48
C TRP A 707 -19.11 26.03 4.90
N TRP A 708 -20.39 26.19 4.59
CA TRP A 708 -21.42 25.17 4.79
C TRP A 708 -22.28 25.03 3.55
N VAL A 709 -22.90 23.86 3.38
CA VAL A 709 -23.89 23.62 2.32
C VAL A 709 -24.91 22.60 2.82
N SER A 710 -26.15 22.71 2.36
CA SER A 710 -27.26 21.84 2.76
C SER A 710 -28.03 21.31 1.56
N SER A 711 -28.99 20.42 1.83
CA SER A 711 -29.82 19.75 0.81
C SER A 711 -30.67 20.68 -0.08
N ASP A 712 -30.93 21.92 0.36
CA ASP A 712 -31.65 22.94 -0.42
C ASP A 712 -30.76 23.77 -1.36
N GLN A 713 -29.44 23.58 -1.31
CA GLN A 713 -28.48 24.44 -1.98
C GLN A 713 -27.61 23.69 -2.98
N SER A 714 -27.22 24.39 -4.04
CA SER A 714 -26.29 23.87 -5.06
C SER A 714 -24.85 24.35 -4.87
N LEU A 715 -24.64 25.42 -4.09
CA LEU A 715 -23.35 26.04 -3.86
C LEU A 715 -23.13 26.31 -2.37
N PRO A 716 -21.88 26.16 -1.88
CA PRO A 716 -21.49 26.54 -0.53
C PRO A 716 -21.82 27.98 -0.16
N GLN A 717 -22.16 28.19 1.10
CA GLN A 717 -22.29 29.49 1.75
C GLN A 717 -21.14 29.70 2.72
N VAL A 718 -20.68 30.94 2.84
CA VAL A 718 -19.71 31.31 3.88
C VAL A 718 -20.35 31.25 5.28
N MET A 719 -19.55 30.98 6.33
CA MET A 719 -20.03 30.84 7.72
C MET A 719 -20.85 32.01 8.27
N SER A 720 -20.72 33.20 7.68
CA SER A 720 -21.48 34.39 8.10
C SER A 720 -22.95 34.41 7.66
N VAL A 721 -23.34 33.54 6.71
CA VAL A 721 -24.73 33.40 6.24
C VAL A 721 -25.47 32.42 7.14
N ASN A 722 -26.57 32.85 7.75
CA ASN A 722 -27.41 31.98 8.58
C ASN A 722 -28.43 31.21 7.74
N HIS A 723 -28.83 30.03 8.22
CA HIS A 723 -30.00 29.28 7.75
C HIS A 723 -31.10 29.28 8.81
N GLU A 724 -32.35 29.45 8.38
CA GLU A 724 -33.52 29.20 9.23
C GLU A 724 -34.66 28.69 8.34
N GLY A 725 -35.09 27.45 8.57
CA GLY A 725 -36.13 26.80 7.80
C GLY A 725 -35.91 25.30 7.69
N ASP A 726 -36.97 24.59 7.33
CA ASP A 726 -36.99 23.16 7.08
C ASP A 726 -36.09 22.80 5.89
N LEU A 727 -35.25 21.78 6.05
CA LEU A 727 -34.38 21.25 5.00
C LEU A 727 -35.14 20.20 4.15
N PRO A 728 -34.99 20.19 2.82
CA PRO A 728 -35.66 19.20 1.99
C PRO A 728 -35.02 17.82 2.13
N SER A 729 -35.83 16.78 1.99
CA SER A 729 -35.40 15.38 1.94
C SER A 729 -34.39 15.07 0.81
N PRO A 730 -33.35 14.24 1.07
CA PRO A 730 -32.90 13.84 2.40
C PRO A 730 -32.36 15.05 3.18
N GLU A 731 -32.73 15.18 4.45
CA GLU A 731 -32.30 16.28 5.31
C GLU A 731 -30.82 16.15 5.69
N TRP A 732 -29.98 17.04 5.18
CA TRP A 732 -28.57 17.05 5.53
C TRP A 732 -27.93 18.43 5.43
N MET A 733 -26.89 18.64 6.23
CA MET A 733 -25.98 19.78 6.16
C MET A 733 -24.54 19.32 6.30
N ALA A 734 -23.64 19.96 5.57
CA ALA A 734 -22.20 19.72 5.59
C ALA A 734 -21.42 20.99 5.92
N PHE A 735 -20.35 20.84 6.70
CA PHE A 735 -19.42 21.91 7.08
C PHE A 735 -18.03 21.59 6.52
N GLY A 736 -17.40 22.54 5.84
CA GLY A 736 -16.05 22.39 5.28
C GLY A 736 -15.11 23.47 5.77
N ASP A 737 -13.85 23.10 5.99
CA ASP A 737 -12.76 24.03 6.22
C ASP A 737 -12.25 24.59 4.89
N HIS A 738 -11.83 25.85 4.88
CA HIS A 738 -11.35 26.52 3.66
C HIS A 738 -9.98 26.04 3.15
N GLN A 739 -9.21 25.29 3.95
CA GLN A 739 -7.91 24.72 3.59
C GLN A 739 -7.94 23.21 3.37
N GLN A 740 -9.08 22.56 3.61
CA GLN A 740 -9.23 21.11 3.50
C GLN A 740 -10.30 20.76 2.47
N ASP A 741 -10.02 19.76 1.64
CA ASP A 741 -10.98 19.23 0.68
C ASP A 741 -11.80 18.08 1.28
N ARG A 742 -12.35 18.36 2.48
CA ARG A 742 -13.12 17.43 3.31
C ARG A 742 -14.21 18.20 4.03
N VAL A 743 -15.39 17.57 4.17
CA VAL A 743 -16.49 18.11 4.99
C VAL A 743 -16.96 17.10 6.03
N LEU A 744 -17.46 17.61 7.14
CA LEU A 744 -18.30 16.86 8.06
C LEU A 744 -19.76 16.95 7.57
N LEU A 745 -20.32 15.83 7.11
CA LEU A 745 -21.71 15.68 6.71
C LEU A 745 -22.54 15.17 7.90
N ILE A 746 -23.65 15.85 8.19
CA ILE A 746 -24.63 15.45 9.20
C ILE A 746 -25.98 15.23 8.52
N VAL A 747 -26.57 14.06 8.75
CA VAL A 747 -27.78 13.59 8.07
C VAL A 747 -28.85 13.26 9.09
N HIS A 748 -30.07 13.74 8.89
CA HIS A 748 -31.26 13.28 9.60
C HIS A 748 -31.96 12.20 8.76
N HIS A 749 -32.29 11.06 9.36
CA HIS A 749 -32.80 9.90 8.60
C HIS A 749 -34.30 9.93 8.39
N GLU A 750 -35.00 10.59 9.31
CA GLU A 750 -36.41 10.87 9.24
C GLU A 750 -36.63 12.18 8.47
N ASP A 751 -37.67 12.20 7.65
CA ASP A 751 -38.11 13.39 6.91
C ASP A 751 -39.21 14.04 7.76
N ASP A 752 -38.99 15.26 8.24
CA ASP A 752 -39.96 16.01 9.03
C ASP A 752 -40.33 17.36 8.36
N GLU A 753 -41.05 18.23 9.07
CA GLU A 753 -41.40 19.59 8.59
C GLU A 753 -40.93 20.65 9.61
N HIS A 754 -40.01 20.29 10.48
CA HIS A 754 -39.50 21.15 11.54
C HIS A 754 -38.44 22.09 10.97
N ALA A 755 -38.41 23.31 11.50
CA ALA A 755 -37.39 24.26 11.06
C ALA A 755 -36.01 23.83 11.59
N ASP A 756 -35.01 23.90 10.72
CA ASP A 756 -33.60 23.74 11.08
C ASP A 756 -32.89 25.09 11.10
N ARG A 757 -31.77 25.14 11.83
CA ARG A 757 -31.07 26.40 12.03
C ARG A 757 -29.57 26.24 12.02
N PHE A 758 -28.93 27.02 11.17
CA PHE A 758 -27.48 27.23 11.15
C PHE A 758 -27.14 28.69 11.49
N TYR A 759 -26.13 28.88 12.35
CA TYR A 759 -25.53 30.18 12.61
C TYR A 759 -24.14 30.02 13.24
N GLN A 760 -23.28 31.03 13.08
CA GLN A 760 -22.04 31.13 13.87
C GLN A 760 -22.29 31.79 15.23
N MET A 761 -21.55 31.39 16.26
CA MET A 761 -21.61 32.01 17.58
C MET A 761 -20.28 32.66 17.94
N GLN A 762 -20.34 33.97 18.25
CA GLN A 762 -19.22 34.77 18.76
C GLN A 762 -17.93 34.73 17.91
N ASN A 763 -18.02 34.34 16.63
CA ASN A 763 -16.88 34.11 15.75
C ASN A 763 -15.88 33.09 16.35
N GLN A 764 -16.40 32.08 17.04
CA GLN A 764 -15.62 31.05 17.73
C GLN A 764 -16.09 29.63 17.43
N MET A 765 -17.29 29.44 16.91
CA MET A 765 -17.83 28.12 16.59
C MET A 765 -19.00 28.22 15.62
N THR A 766 -19.28 27.08 15.00
CA THR A 766 -20.48 26.79 14.23
C THR A 766 -21.54 26.16 15.14
N VAL A 767 -22.80 26.56 14.95
CA VAL A 767 -23.96 25.92 15.57
C VAL A 767 -24.97 25.55 14.50
N PHE A 768 -25.21 24.26 14.35
CA PHE A 768 -26.29 23.73 13.52
C PHE A 768 -27.23 22.89 14.38
N GLY A 769 -28.53 23.05 14.18
CA GLY A 769 -29.53 22.32 14.94
C GLY A 769 -30.67 21.83 14.08
N PHE A 770 -30.91 20.52 14.11
CA PHE A 770 -32.13 19.92 13.57
C PHE A 770 -33.31 20.16 14.51
N GLY A 771 -34.50 20.43 13.96
CA GLY A 771 -35.72 20.61 14.73
C GLY A 771 -35.64 21.79 15.71
N ARG A 772 -35.03 22.90 15.27
CA ARG A 772 -34.77 24.11 16.05
C ARG A 772 -35.24 25.38 15.35
N GLN A 773 -36.18 26.08 16.00
CA GLN A 773 -36.55 27.46 15.64
C GLN A 773 -36.19 28.43 16.77
N GLY A 774 -35.13 29.23 16.58
CA GLY A 774 -34.59 30.06 17.65
C GLY A 774 -34.10 29.25 18.86
N ILE A 775 -34.84 29.33 19.98
CA ILE A 775 -34.60 28.55 21.20
C ILE A 775 -35.70 27.51 21.48
N ASN A 776 -36.63 27.33 20.52
CA ASN A 776 -37.68 26.34 20.59
C ASN A 776 -37.18 25.01 20.03
N ARG A 777 -37.53 23.93 20.72
CA ARG A 777 -37.31 22.53 20.34
C ARG A 777 -38.56 22.02 19.66
N LEU A 778 -38.42 21.36 18.52
CA LEU A 778 -39.55 20.96 17.68
C LEU A 778 -39.74 19.45 17.60
N MET A 779 -38.70 18.63 17.82
CA MET A 779 -38.81 17.17 17.73
C MET A 779 -39.67 16.62 18.87
N GLU A 780 -40.77 15.98 18.52
CA GLU A 780 -41.82 15.53 19.46
C GLU A 780 -41.99 14.00 19.53
N SER A 781 -41.16 13.23 18.82
CA SER A 781 -41.27 11.76 18.77
C SER A 781 -39.90 11.09 18.69
N VAL A 782 -39.88 9.79 19.01
CA VAL A 782 -38.71 8.90 18.89
C VAL A 782 -39.14 7.58 18.22
N PRO A 783 -38.23 6.85 17.54
CA PRO A 783 -36.82 7.18 17.36
C PRO A 783 -36.59 8.33 16.37
N GLN A 784 -35.52 9.11 16.61
CA GLN A 784 -34.94 10.06 15.63
C GLN A 784 -33.47 9.71 15.49
N THR A 785 -33.00 9.57 14.26
CA THR A 785 -31.69 9.00 13.91
C THR A 785 -30.87 10.02 13.10
N PHE A 786 -29.63 10.22 13.52
CA PHE A 786 -28.69 11.14 12.88
C PHE A 786 -27.38 10.43 12.58
N SER A 787 -26.80 10.66 11.41
CA SER A 787 -25.46 10.14 11.07
C SER A 787 -24.46 11.26 10.83
N LEU A 788 -23.22 11.02 11.28
CA LEU A 788 -22.06 11.87 11.05
C LEU A 788 -21.02 11.09 10.25
N THR A 789 -20.52 11.68 9.17
CA THR A 789 -19.47 11.08 8.34
C THR A 789 -18.60 12.18 7.72
N PHE A 790 -17.32 11.87 7.48
CA PHE A 790 -16.46 12.72 6.67
C PHE A 790 -16.62 12.34 5.19
N VAL A 791 -16.65 13.34 4.32
CA VAL A 791 -16.70 13.16 2.87
C VAL A 791 -15.58 13.98 2.23
N ASP A 792 -14.69 13.29 1.51
CA ASP A 792 -13.58 13.89 0.77
C ASP A 792 -14.00 14.34 -0.64
N GLN A 793 -13.34 15.39 -1.13
CA GLN A 793 -13.64 16.05 -2.41
C GLN A 793 -15.15 16.32 -2.60
N PRO A 794 -15.79 17.02 -1.64
CA PRO A 794 -17.23 17.11 -1.57
C PRO A 794 -17.80 17.95 -2.69
N ASN A 795 -18.91 17.47 -3.25
CA ASN A 795 -19.85 18.29 -4.00
C ASN A 795 -21.26 17.91 -3.58
N THR A 796 -22.24 18.77 -3.86
CA THR A 796 -23.62 18.58 -3.42
C THR A 796 -24.24 17.26 -3.89
N GLN A 797 -23.83 16.73 -5.05
CA GLN A 797 -24.30 15.44 -5.55
C GLN A 797 -23.71 14.28 -4.73
N LYS A 798 -22.40 14.28 -4.47
CA LYS A 798 -21.73 13.29 -3.60
C LYS A 798 -22.31 13.31 -2.19
N LEU A 799 -22.56 14.50 -1.62
CA LEU A 799 -23.14 14.64 -0.28
C LEU A 799 -24.57 14.09 -0.22
N SER A 800 -25.39 14.39 -1.22
CA SER A 800 -26.75 13.84 -1.31
C SER A 800 -26.75 12.33 -1.49
N ALA A 801 -25.86 11.79 -2.34
CA ALA A 801 -25.72 10.35 -2.54
C ALA A 801 -25.27 9.65 -1.25
N ARG A 802 -24.31 10.22 -0.53
CA ARG A 802 -23.84 9.70 0.75
C ARG A 802 -24.92 9.74 1.82
N ALA A 803 -25.71 10.81 1.88
CA ALA A 803 -26.84 10.91 2.80
C ALA A 803 -27.88 9.80 2.53
N LEU A 804 -28.23 9.56 1.27
CA LEU A 804 -29.15 8.48 0.89
C LEU A 804 -28.59 7.10 1.26
N GLU A 805 -27.31 6.85 1.01
CA GLU A 805 -26.65 5.59 1.36
C GLU A 805 -26.75 5.28 2.86
N LEU A 806 -26.51 6.29 3.72
CA LEU A 806 -26.60 6.14 5.18
C LEU A 806 -28.04 5.83 5.63
N ILE A 807 -29.02 6.49 5.02
CA ILE A 807 -30.45 6.26 5.29
C ILE A 807 -30.86 4.84 4.89
N GLU A 808 -30.43 4.38 3.71
CA GLU A 808 -30.71 3.03 3.21
C GLU A 808 -30.01 1.96 4.05
N PHE A 809 -28.76 2.20 4.44
CA PHE A 809 -27.99 1.32 5.31
C PHE A 809 -28.74 1.07 6.62
N HIS A 810 -29.19 2.13 7.30
CA HIS A 810 -29.96 2.04 8.54
C HIS A 810 -31.28 1.28 8.38
N LYS A 811 -32.04 1.57 7.31
CA LYS A 811 -33.30 0.86 7.00
C LYS A 811 -33.06 -0.64 6.83
N SER A 812 -32.03 -1.02 6.07
CA SER A 812 -31.70 -2.43 5.83
C SER A 812 -31.28 -3.19 7.10
N GLY A 813 -30.63 -2.50 8.04
CA GLY A 813 -30.25 -3.03 9.35
C GLY A 813 -31.48 -3.38 10.19
N ARG A 814 -32.47 -2.48 10.27
CA ARG A 814 -33.71 -2.72 11.03
C ARG A 814 -34.55 -3.87 10.47
N GLU A 815 -34.60 -4.05 9.14
CA GLU A 815 -35.35 -5.16 8.52
C GLU A 815 -34.76 -6.54 8.85
N LYS A 816 -33.43 -6.65 8.93
CA LYS A 816 -32.75 -7.89 9.32
C LYS A 816 -32.99 -8.25 10.79
N THR A 817 -32.99 -7.27 11.69
CA THR A 817 -33.25 -7.49 13.12
C THR A 817 -34.73 -7.82 13.39
N ALA A 818 -35.66 -7.21 12.66
CA ALA A 818 -37.09 -7.55 12.76
C ALA A 818 -37.39 -8.99 12.28
N GLN A 819 -36.63 -9.51 11.30
CA GLN A 819 -36.72 -10.91 10.88
C GLN A 819 -36.08 -11.89 11.87
N SER A 820 -35.06 -11.50 12.63
CA SER A 820 -34.47 -12.37 13.67
C SER A 820 -35.34 -12.46 14.93
N ASP A 821 -36.03 -11.38 15.30
CA ASP A 821 -36.90 -11.35 16.50
C ASP A 821 -38.28 -12.00 16.27
N SER A 822 -38.61 -12.34 15.02
CA SER A 822 -39.85 -13.03 14.63
C SER A 822 -39.71 -14.55 14.48
N LYS A 823 -38.57 -15.14 14.88
CA LYS A 823 -38.28 -16.58 14.80
C LYS A 823 -38.14 -17.25 16.16
#